data_AF-A0A1J4K276-F1
#
_entry.id   AF-A0A1J4K276-F1
#
_cell.length_a   1.000
_cell.length_b   1.000
_cell.length_c   1.000
_cell.angle_alpha   90.00
_cell.angle_beta   90.00
_cell.angle_gamma   90.00
#
_symmetry.space_group_name_H-M   'P 1'
#
loop_
_entity.id
_entity.type
_entity.pdbx_description
1 polymer ?
#
loop_
_entity_poly.entity_id
_entity_poly.type
_entity_poly.pdbx_seq_one_letter_code
_entity_poly.pdbx_strand_id
1 'polypeptide(L)'
;MSMERGLIDKTRSQVRDSLQFSTSRTLKALFKKQFLLKIRSISSILEFLFACVIYLILYPIYLASTQHFPDELNQTIEYNSELLPMGLMTFLFVPDTKLIFAPNSELTQKFINDVFTPMLTSANLSSLPITVCDTKEDLQDWVDSADMNALGIYYTITEREPKIEIYLQSLYGEPERDIFYFLTKYTVGQILPKEFTNPRLYKLLNLNISSQHYPRLARKEQVDILFFFMLIACLPLIIAFMPDFQTVLSEKDSKVAALFFLMGMPESIYWFVNFITPIVLSLIPYILMNLCFAFWFYLDGTDFFVLFVMSFLYVLSHISFQYFLSTFMKRSENGRSITIAILMIAIFFSFMNGFYTLSVNNKTEWAKHLFSFIPIAAYQMGIGGVYSNCYRGQSPVKFSNLLPASNYVYSPAWSMLYLTADFIIYLLLFILFNLMNKREFGIAPMKWSDFFKVQAWNELFGKKNKPDYKISNSHKVNTQSSNKYLKRKNNNSNEGEIYLEDVNKIETDEDERIDDFIHVNCITKKYSHDCVALDTVSFNLVKGEVTIIIGPNGAGKSTLLNILSGMIDSTFCSVEIDGKETTFKKNQKNVGAVFQSNVFIELLTVKENLELFGTIRGLPEENLEQMIDKIISTLQLEGSVDTYAKDLSGGQKRKLCVGISMLGDPPIIFMDEPTAGVDLMSKLSIWKTIGQMTNITAVITTHTLEEAESVMHRLFVLNKGKLKFSGTPVEMRSKYKCGYVLKIECPDEEKVEITNNVLDCVHKSGIESAEIIGDRKIFFDMIEKISCVLKAVEESKKSTGFSSFTLSVEHLEDVLMKILYDEESNK
;
A
#
# COMPACT_ATOMS: atom_id res chain seq x y z
N MET A 1 48.25 -1.55 -24.95
CA MET A 1 47.66 -1.05 -23.67
C MET A 1 47.08 0.36 -23.74
N SER A 2 47.81 1.46 -23.99
CA SER A 2 47.20 2.82 -24.02
C SER A 2 46.23 3.03 -25.20
N MET A 3 46.55 2.53 -26.40
CA MET A 3 45.64 2.54 -27.55
C MET A 3 44.39 1.66 -27.37
N GLU A 4 44.53 0.48 -26.75
CA GLU A 4 43.39 -0.41 -26.43
C GLU A 4 42.47 0.21 -25.36
N ARG A 5 43.04 0.85 -24.32
CA ARG A 5 42.24 1.60 -23.34
C ARG A 5 41.46 2.73 -24.00
N GLY A 6 42.09 3.48 -24.91
CA GLY A 6 41.42 4.55 -25.67
C GLY A 6 40.32 4.05 -26.61
N LEU A 7 40.45 2.85 -27.19
CA LEU A 7 39.40 2.22 -28.00
C LEU A 7 38.24 1.72 -27.13
N ILE A 8 38.53 1.09 -25.99
CA ILE A 8 37.52 0.60 -25.04
C ILE A 8 36.74 1.78 -24.43
N ASP A 9 37.42 2.86 -24.04
CA ASP A 9 36.78 4.06 -23.51
C ASP A 9 35.94 4.79 -24.57
N LYS A 10 36.36 4.78 -25.85
CA LYS A 10 35.53 5.28 -26.96
C LYS A 10 34.27 4.43 -27.18
N THR A 11 34.38 3.10 -27.15
CA THR A 11 33.21 2.23 -27.27
C THR A 11 32.25 2.38 -26.08
N ARG A 12 32.75 2.55 -24.85
CA ARG A 12 31.93 2.81 -23.66
C ARG A 12 31.31 4.20 -23.66
N SER A 13 32.05 5.22 -24.12
CA SER A 13 31.52 6.57 -24.36
C SER A 13 30.37 6.53 -25.38
N GLN A 14 30.52 5.80 -26.49
CA GLN A 14 29.45 5.63 -27.47
C GLN A 14 28.25 4.89 -26.89
N VAL A 15 28.46 3.84 -26.07
CA VAL A 15 27.38 3.15 -25.36
C VAL A 15 26.67 4.10 -24.38
N ARG A 16 27.41 4.95 -23.65
CA ARG A 16 26.89 5.95 -22.71
C ARG A 16 26.06 7.03 -23.42
N ASP A 17 26.51 7.51 -24.57
CA ASP A 17 25.78 8.48 -25.39
C ASP A 17 24.56 7.84 -26.09
N SER A 18 24.56 6.50 -26.23
CA SER A 18 23.45 5.71 -26.79
C SER A 18 22.38 5.27 -25.77
N LEU A 19 22.57 5.55 -24.47
CA LEU A 19 21.56 5.29 -23.42
C LEU A 19 20.34 6.21 -23.60
N GLN A 20 19.51 5.88 -24.58
CA GLN A 20 18.26 6.57 -24.83
C GLN A 20 17.14 5.85 -24.07
N PHE A 21 16.52 6.59 -23.15
CA PHE A 21 15.35 6.11 -22.44
C PHE A 21 14.20 5.85 -23.42
N SER A 22 13.90 4.57 -23.67
CA SER A 22 12.77 4.17 -24.52
C SER A 22 11.53 3.91 -23.66
N THR A 23 10.61 4.87 -23.67
CA THR A 23 9.34 4.83 -22.90
C THR A 23 8.56 3.52 -23.15
N SER A 24 8.46 3.09 -24.42
CA SER A 24 7.74 1.87 -24.81
C SER A 24 8.37 0.61 -24.22
N ARG A 25 9.70 0.51 -24.24
CA ARG A 25 10.43 -0.66 -23.73
C ARG A 25 10.32 -0.75 -22.22
N THR A 26 10.46 0.39 -21.52
CA THR A 26 10.31 0.44 -20.06
C THR A 26 8.88 0.07 -19.65
N LEU A 27 7.86 0.54 -20.37
CA LEU A 27 6.47 0.14 -20.14
C LEU A 27 6.29 -1.37 -20.26
N LYS A 28 6.77 -1.97 -21.37
CA LYS A 28 6.68 -3.42 -21.59
C LYS A 28 7.38 -4.22 -20.48
N ALA A 29 8.56 -3.79 -20.05
CA ALA A 29 9.31 -4.45 -18.97
C ALA A 29 8.58 -4.37 -17.62
N LEU A 30 7.96 -3.23 -17.30
CA LEU A 30 7.19 -3.06 -16.06
C LEU A 30 5.87 -3.83 -16.08
N PHE A 31 5.17 -3.89 -17.22
CA PHE A 31 4.00 -4.76 -17.37
C PHE A 31 4.40 -6.24 -17.23
N LYS A 32 5.50 -6.67 -17.88
CA LYS A 32 6.07 -8.03 -17.72
C LYS A 32 6.35 -8.31 -16.25
N LYS A 33 7.02 -7.40 -15.54
CA LYS A 33 7.27 -7.49 -14.09
C LYS A 33 5.96 -7.69 -13.33
N GLN A 34 4.98 -6.80 -13.46
CA GLN A 34 3.72 -6.88 -12.70
C GLN A 34 2.99 -8.20 -12.95
N PHE A 35 2.97 -8.65 -14.20
CA PHE A 35 2.36 -9.94 -14.56
C PHE A 35 3.09 -11.14 -13.95
N LEU A 36 4.42 -11.16 -14.00
CA LEU A 36 5.24 -12.21 -13.38
C LEU A 36 5.06 -12.27 -11.86
N LEU A 37 5.02 -11.12 -11.19
CA LEU A 37 4.78 -11.05 -9.74
C LEU A 37 3.46 -11.71 -9.35
N LYS A 38 2.41 -11.51 -10.14
CA LYS A 38 1.10 -12.13 -9.88
C LYS A 38 1.10 -13.63 -10.11
N ILE A 39 1.65 -14.09 -11.24
CA ILE A 39 1.62 -15.52 -11.59
C ILE A 39 2.50 -16.34 -10.64
N ARG A 40 3.57 -15.76 -10.10
CA ARG A 40 4.48 -16.47 -9.20
C ARG A 40 4.06 -16.39 -7.73
N SER A 41 3.06 -15.57 -7.40
CA SER A 41 2.50 -15.47 -6.06
C SER A 41 1.24 -16.33 -5.94
N ILE A 42 1.33 -17.43 -5.20
CA ILE A 42 0.20 -18.35 -4.96
C ILE A 42 -0.98 -17.61 -4.31
N SER A 43 -0.70 -16.74 -3.33
CA SER A 43 -1.72 -15.93 -2.65
C SER A 43 -2.46 -15.02 -3.65
N SER A 44 -1.74 -14.39 -4.59
CA SER A 44 -2.36 -13.52 -5.59
C SER A 44 -3.25 -14.29 -6.56
N ILE A 45 -2.85 -15.49 -6.98
CA ILE A 45 -3.67 -16.37 -7.83
C ILE A 45 -4.94 -16.80 -7.11
N LEU A 46 -4.82 -17.27 -5.86
CA LEU A 46 -5.97 -17.72 -5.07
C LEU A 46 -6.96 -16.58 -4.81
N GLU A 47 -6.47 -15.39 -4.46
CA GLU A 47 -7.32 -14.20 -4.26
C GLU A 47 -8.03 -13.80 -5.56
N PHE A 48 -7.34 -13.82 -6.71
CA PHE A 48 -7.96 -13.55 -8.01
C PHE A 48 -9.04 -14.56 -8.39
N LEU A 49 -8.77 -15.87 -8.23
CA LEU A 49 -9.76 -16.92 -8.50
C LEU A 49 -10.96 -16.81 -7.55
N PHE A 50 -10.72 -16.51 -6.27
CA PHE A 50 -11.78 -16.31 -5.30
C PHE A 50 -12.65 -15.10 -5.66
N ALA A 51 -12.07 -13.99 -6.10
CA ALA A 51 -12.81 -12.83 -6.59
C ALA A 51 -13.73 -13.15 -7.80
N CYS A 52 -13.34 -14.11 -8.65
CA CYS A 52 -14.13 -14.54 -9.80
C CYS A 52 -15.33 -15.43 -9.42
N VAL A 53 -15.39 -15.95 -8.20
CA VAL A 53 -16.40 -16.96 -7.78
C VAL A 53 -17.22 -16.51 -6.58
N ILE A 54 -16.71 -15.60 -5.74
CA ILE A 54 -17.33 -15.23 -4.45
C ILE A 54 -18.79 -14.76 -4.57
N TYR A 55 -19.15 -14.08 -5.66
CA TYR A 55 -20.52 -13.62 -5.87
C TYR A 55 -21.51 -14.75 -6.15
N LEU A 56 -21.05 -15.95 -6.54
CA LEU A 56 -21.91 -17.13 -6.71
C LEU A 56 -22.44 -17.69 -5.38
N ILE A 57 -21.88 -17.26 -4.24
CA ILE A 57 -22.44 -17.57 -2.90
C ILE A 57 -23.87 -17.01 -2.75
N LEU A 58 -24.23 -15.99 -3.53
CA LEU A 58 -25.59 -15.45 -3.56
C LEU A 58 -26.61 -16.39 -4.22
N TYR A 59 -26.17 -17.34 -5.04
CA TYR A 59 -27.06 -18.25 -5.78
C TYR A 59 -27.87 -19.21 -4.88
N PRO A 60 -27.29 -19.96 -3.92
CA PRO A 60 -28.09 -20.77 -3.00
C PRO A 60 -29.03 -19.93 -2.15
N ILE A 61 -28.61 -18.72 -1.78
CA ILE A 61 -29.45 -17.77 -1.04
C ILE A 61 -30.64 -17.30 -1.91
N TYR A 62 -30.41 -17.06 -3.20
CA TYR A 62 -31.45 -16.76 -4.18
C TYR A 62 -32.43 -17.93 -4.37
N LEU A 63 -31.94 -19.16 -4.44
CA LEU A 63 -32.81 -20.34 -4.52
C LEU A 63 -33.65 -20.50 -3.26
N ALA A 64 -33.05 -20.31 -2.07
CA ALA A 64 -33.77 -20.35 -0.80
C ALA A 64 -34.83 -19.25 -0.69
N SER A 65 -34.53 -18.04 -1.19
CA SER A 65 -35.46 -16.92 -1.18
C SER A 65 -36.59 -17.03 -2.19
N THR A 66 -36.43 -17.87 -3.22
CA THR A 66 -37.43 -18.11 -4.27
C THR A 66 -38.23 -19.39 -4.06
N GLN A 67 -38.00 -20.12 -2.95
CA GLN A 67 -38.79 -21.31 -2.65
C GLN A 67 -40.26 -20.94 -2.50
N HIS A 68 -41.09 -21.52 -3.36
CA HIS A 68 -42.53 -21.56 -3.19
C HIS A 68 -42.80 -22.41 -1.95
N PHE A 69 -43.30 -21.79 -0.88
CA PHE A 69 -43.89 -22.56 0.21
C PHE A 69 -45.06 -23.36 -0.40
N PRO A 70 -45.01 -24.70 -0.38
CA PRO A 70 -46.19 -25.48 -0.75
C PRO A 70 -47.30 -25.10 0.22
N ASP A 71 -48.55 -25.07 -0.28
CA ASP A 71 -49.74 -24.94 0.57
C ASP A 71 -49.72 -26.07 1.61
N GLU A 72 -49.09 -25.85 2.76
CA GLU A 72 -49.16 -26.79 3.86
C GLU A 72 -50.62 -26.83 4.30
N LEU A 73 -51.20 -28.04 4.32
CA LEU A 73 -52.48 -28.33 4.94
C LEU A 73 -52.39 -27.90 6.40
N ASN A 74 -52.80 -26.66 6.61
CA ASN A 74 -52.82 -25.94 7.86
C ASN A 74 -53.11 -26.86 9.06
N GLN A 75 -52.19 -26.88 10.03
CA GLN A 75 -52.27 -27.64 11.28
C GLN A 75 -53.63 -27.43 11.99
N THR A 76 -54.16 -28.50 12.60
CA THR A 76 -55.35 -28.47 13.46
C THR A 76 -55.00 -27.80 14.77
N ILE A 77 -55.39 -26.54 14.93
CA ILE A 77 -55.29 -25.81 16.19
C ILE A 77 -56.56 -26.10 17.01
N GLU A 78 -56.41 -26.61 18.23
CA GLU A 78 -57.50 -26.68 19.20
C GLU A 78 -57.72 -25.29 19.81
N TYR A 79 -58.89 -24.69 19.56
CA TYR A 79 -59.25 -23.39 20.11
C TYR A 79 -60.05 -23.53 21.42
N ASN A 80 -59.56 -22.92 22.49
CA ASN A 80 -60.28 -22.78 23.76
C ASN A 80 -61.45 -21.80 23.66
N SER A 81 -62.54 -22.12 24.37
CA SER A 81 -63.93 -21.82 24.00
C SER A 81 -64.51 -20.44 24.33
N GLU A 82 -63.72 -19.41 24.63
CA GLU A 82 -64.28 -18.15 25.19
C GLU A 82 -63.84 -16.84 24.53
N LEU A 83 -62.96 -16.85 23.53
CA LEU A 83 -62.61 -15.66 22.75
C LEU A 83 -62.98 -15.81 21.27
N LEU A 84 -63.44 -14.71 20.66
CA LEU A 84 -63.57 -14.61 19.22
C LEU A 84 -62.23 -14.99 18.56
N PRO A 85 -62.23 -15.88 17.56
CA PRO A 85 -60.99 -16.29 16.92
C PRO A 85 -60.20 -15.11 16.36
N MET A 86 -58.87 -15.15 16.54
CA MET A 86 -58.00 -14.02 16.19
C MET A 86 -58.02 -13.70 14.68
N GLY A 87 -58.23 -14.71 13.82
CA GLY A 87 -58.31 -14.54 12.36
C GLY A 87 -59.56 -13.77 11.94
N LEU A 88 -60.72 -14.12 12.49
CA LEU A 88 -61.96 -13.36 12.29
C LEU A 88 -61.87 -11.93 12.84
N MET A 89 -61.23 -11.74 13.99
CA MET A 89 -61.06 -10.39 14.56
C MET A 89 -60.18 -9.52 13.67
N THR A 90 -59.00 -9.99 13.29
CA THR A 90 -58.09 -9.24 12.40
C THR A 90 -58.74 -8.91 11.05
N PHE A 91 -59.58 -9.80 10.52
CA PHE A 91 -60.36 -9.55 9.32
C PHE A 91 -61.39 -8.43 9.50
N LEU A 92 -62.15 -8.42 10.60
CA LEU A 92 -63.22 -7.46 10.84
C LEU A 92 -62.74 -6.08 11.31
N PHE A 93 -61.53 -5.97 11.88
CA PHE A 93 -60.95 -4.69 12.31
C PHE A 93 -60.43 -3.82 11.16
N VAL A 94 -60.39 -4.34 9.93
CA VAL A 94 -60.06 -3.54 8.76
C VAL A 94 -61.20 -2.54 8.51
N PRO A 95 -60.91 -1.24 8.39
CA PRO A 95 -61.95 -0.22 8.14
C PRO A 95 -62.67 -0.50 6.81
N ASP A 96 -63.96 -0.20 6.77
CA ASP A 96 -64.86 -0.40 5.62
C ASP A 96 -65.05 -1.87 5.18
N THR A 97 -64.86 -2.82 6.11
CA THR A 97 -65.20 -4.22 5.85
C THR A 97 -66.70 -4.39 5.57
N LYS A 98 -67.05 -5.03 4.45
CA LYS A 98 -68.45 -5.27 4.06
C LYS A 98 -68.89 -6.69 4.41
N LEU A 99 -70.01 -6.82 5.12
CA LEU A 99 -70.67 -8.12 5.36
C LEU A 99 -71.94 -8.20 4.52
N ILE A 100 -72.03 -9.20 3.65
CA ILE A 100 -73.13 -9.37 2.68
C ILE A 100 -73.78 -10.74 2.89
N PHE A 101 -75.10 -10.79 2.99
CA PHE A 101 -75.85 -12.05 3.14
C PHE A 101 -76.89 -12.21 2.04
N ALA A 102 -77.06 -13.42 1.50
CA ALA A 102 -78.14 -13.75 0.58
C ALA A 102 -78.64 -15.19 0.81
N PRO A 103 -79.93 -15.50 0.56
CA PRO A 103 -80.99 -14.61 0.07
C PRO A 103 -81.62 -13.76 1.18
N ASN A 104 -82.32 -12.67 0.84
CA ASN A 104 -83.11 -11.89 1.80
C ASN A 104 -84.36 -12.66 2.23
N SER A 105 -84.24 -13.40 3.33
CA SER A 105 -85.32 -14.18 3.90
C SER A 105 -85.50 -13.84 5.39
N GLU A 106 -86.67 -14.15 5.94
CA GLU A 106 -86.94 -13.96 7.37
C GLU A 106 -85.95 -14.73 8.26
N LEU A 107 -85.46 -15.88 7.76
CA LEU A 107 -84.41 -16.68 8.41
C LEU A 107 -83.06 -15.96 8.40
N THR A 108 -82.69 -15.31 7.29
CA THR A 108 -81.46 -14.53 7.19
C THR A 108 -81.47 -13.35 8.16
N GLN A 109 -82.60 -12.66 8.28
CA GLN A 109 -82.74 -11.53 9.20
C GLN A 109 -82.72 -11.97 10.68
N LYS A 110 -83.37 -13.09 11.02
CA LYS A 110 -83.26 -13.69 12.36
C LYS A 110 -81.83 -14.11 12.66
N PHE A 111 -81.15 -14.73 11.72
CA PHE A 111 -79.75 -15.14 11.88
C PHE A 111 -78.80 -13.95 12.10
N ILE A 112 -78.95 -12.89 11.31
CA ILE A 112 -78.17 -11.66 11.49
C ILE A 112 -78.41 -11.08 12.89
N ASN A 113 -79.67 -10.95 13.30
CA ASN A 113 -80.05 -10.33 14.57
C ASN A 113 -79.68 -11.15 15.81
N ASP A 114 -79.81 -12.48 15.74
CA ASP A 114 -79.58 -13.36 16.89
C ASP A 114 -78.10 -13.75 17.04
N VAL A 115 -77.32 -13.70 15.96
CA VAL A 115 -75.95 -14.23 15.92
C VAL A 115 -74.90 -13.15 15.61
N PHE A 116 -75.03 -12.45 14.48
CA PHE A 116 -74.00 -11.50 14.04
C PHE A 116 -74.06 -10.16 14.78
N THR A 117 -75.26 -9.60 15.02
CA THR A 117 -75.41 -8.33 15.74
C THR A 117 -74.86 -8.39 17.17
N PRO A 118 -75.15 -9.43 17.99
CA PRO A 118 -74.59 -9.57 19.33
C PRO A 118 -73.07 -9.77 19.29
N MET A 119 -72.58 -10.55 18.33
CA MET A 119 -71.14 -10.78 18.14
C MET A 119 -70.40 -9.48 17.85
N LEU A 120 -70.87 -8.69 16.88
CA LEU A 120 -70.27 -7.41 16.52
C LEU A 120 -70.34 -6.40 17.67
N THR A 121 -71.43 -6.39 18.45
CA THR A 121 -71.50 -5.56 19.66
C THR A 121 -70.49 -5.99 20.73
N SER A 122 -70.28 -7.30 20.93
CA SER A 122 -69.28 -7.80 21.89
C SER A 122 -67.84 -7.47 21.48
N ALA A 123 -67.58 -7.32 20.17
CA ALA A 123 -66.28 -6.97 19.61
C ALA A 123 -66.05 -5.46 19.45
N ASN A 124 -66.96 -4.60 19.94
CA ASN A 124 -66.95 -3.15 19.72
C ASN A 124 -66.98 -2.71 18.24
N LEU A 125 -67.62 -3.50 17.36
CA LEU A 125 -67.68 -3.28 15.90
C LEU A 125 -69.13 -3.04 15.42
N SER A 126 -69.96 -2.37 16.23
CA SER A 126 -71.38 -2.15 15.93
C SER A 126 -71.66 -1.23 14.73
N SER A 127 -70.64 -0.56 14.19
CA SER A 127 -70.75 0.35 13.03
C SER A 127 -70.47 -0.33 11.68
N LEU A 128 -70.16 -1.63 11.65
CA LEU A 128 -69.92 -2.35 10.40
C LEU A 128 -71.23 -2.52 9.59
N PRO A 129 -71.26 -2.15 8.29
CA PRO A 129 -72.45 -2.27 7.48
C PRO A 129 -72.72 -3.74 7.12
N ILE A 130 -73.88 -4.26 7.57
CA ILE A 130 -74.42 -5.53 7.10
C ILE A 130 -75.42 -5.25 5.99
N THR A 131 -75.20 -5.85 4.83
CA THR A 131 -76.03 -5.72 3.63
C THR A 131 -76.68 -7.07 3.31
N VAL A 132 -77.91 -7.04 2.80
CA VAL A 132 -78.66 -8.26 2.46
C VAL A 132 -79.12 -8.15 1.00
N CYS A 133 -78.88 -9.18 0.21
CA CYS A 133 -79.18 -9.25 -1.21
C CYS A 133 -80.12 -10.44 -1.51
N ASP A 134 -80.84 -10.38 -2.63
CA ASP A 134 -81.84 -11.40 -2.99
C ASP A 134 -81.22 -12.57 -3.77
N THR A 135 -80.27 -12.29 -4.66
CA THR A 135 -79.67 -13.30 -5.55
C THR A 135 -78.20 -13.56 -5.26
N LYS A 136 -77.72 -14.71 -5.73
CA LYS A 136 -76.31 -15.11 -5.64
C LYS A 136 -75.40 -14.23 -6.49
N GLU A 137 -75.87 -13.83 -7.68
CA GLU A 137 -75.11 -12.99 -8.62
C GLU A 137 -74.91 -11.58 -8.04
N ASP A 138 -75.94 -10.99 -7.44
CA ASP A 138 -75.80 -9.69 -6.76
C ASP A 138 -74.79 -9.76 -5.61
N LEU A 139 -74.83 -10.83 -4.81
CA LEU A 139 -73.88 -11.01 -3.71
C LEU A 139 -72.43 -11.07 -4.21
N GLN A 140 -72.19 -11.72 -5.35
CA GLN A 140 -70.86 -11.78 -5.99
C GLN A 140 -70.41 -10.40 -6.46
N ASP A 141 -71.25 -9.67 -7.18
CA ASP A 141 -70.93 -8.31 -7.66
C ASP A 141 -70.61 -7.35 -6.50
N TRP A 142 -71.29 -7.49 -5.36
CA TRP A 142 -71.05 -6.67 -4.17
C TRP A 142 -69.74 -7.01 -3.45
N VAL A 143 -69.34 -8.28 -3.44
CA VAL A 143 -68.04 -8.71 -2.90
C VAL A 143 -66.92 -8.23 -3.84
N ASP A 144 -67.08 -8.44 -5.15
CA ASP A 144 -66.06 -8.11 -6.16
C ASP A 144 -65.84 -6.59 -6.31
N SER A 145 -66.87 -5.77 -6.03
CA SER A 145 -66.78 -4.30 -6.02
C SER A 145 -66.28 -3.70 -4.70
N ALA A 146 -65.89 -4.52 -3.72
CA ALA A 146 -65.35 -4.01 -2.46
C ALA A 146 -63.87 -3.61 -2.60
N ASP A 147 -63.53 -2.38 -2.20
CA ASP A 147 -62.14 -1.91 -2.20
C ASP A 147 -61.30 -2.51 -1.05
N MET A 148 -61.97 -3.01 0.00
CA MET A 148 -61.37 -3.53 1.24
C MET A 148 -61.82 -4.98 1.51
N ASN A 149 -61.80 -5.42 2.78
CA ASN A 149 -62.28 -6.75 3.15
C ASN A 149 -63.79 -6.87 2.88
N ALA A 150 -64.23 -7.96 2.27
CA ALA A 150 -65.64 -8.28 2.08
C ALA A 150 -65.90 -9.77 2.29
N LEU A 151 -66.98 -10.07 3.01
CA LEU A 151 -67.46 -11.42 3.27
C LEU A 151 -68.91 -11.54 2.83
N GLY A 152 -69.14 -12.35 1.81
CA GLY A 152 -70.45 -12.73 1.32
C GLY A 152 -70.82 -14.15 1.79
N ILE A 153 -71.98 -14.32 2.41
CA ILE A 153 -72.50 -15.65 2.78
C ILE A 153 -73.81 -15.89 2.02
N TYR A 154 -73.78 -16.87 1.12
CA TYR A 154 -74.95 -17.36 0.42
C TYR A 154 -75.37 -18.71 0.98
N TYR A 155 -76.65 -18.94 1.22
CA TYR A 155 -77.11 -20.26 1.64
C TYR A 155 -78.44 -20.65 1.00
N THR A 156 -78.60 -21.96 0.78
CA THR A 156 -79.83 -22.58 0.27
C THR A 156 -80.21 -23.74 1.17
N ILE A 157 -81.40 -23.68 1.76
CA ILE A 157 -81.93 -24.74 2.60
C ILE A 157 -82.97 -25.50 1.77
N THR A 158 -82.62 -26.71 1.32
CA THR A 158 -83.58 -27.67 0.79
C THR A 158 -83.71 -28.83 1.78
N GLU A 159 -84.89 -29.45 1.90
CA GLU A 159 -85.17 -30.51 2.89
C GLU A 159 -84.22 -31.73 2.82
N ARG A 160 -83.40 -31.85 1.77
CA ARG A 160 -82.46 -32.96 1.57
C ARG A 160 -80.99 -32.57 1.63
N GLU A 161 -80.60 -31.36 1.24
CA GLU A 161 -79.21 -30.89 1.28
C GLU A 161 -79.16 -29.36 1.52
N PRO A 162 -78.77 -28.89 2.72
CA PRO A 162 -78.44 -27.49 2.92
C PRO A 162 -77.05 -27.18 2.35
N LYS A 163 -76.95 -26.15 1.51
CA LYS A 163 -75.67 -25.67 0.96
C LYS A 163 -75.40 -24.27 1.46
N ILE A 164 -74.19 -24.04 1.97
CA ILE A 164 -73.69 -22.73 2.36
C ILE A 164 -72.44 -22.47 1.53
N GLU A 165 -72.46 -21.38 0.77
CA GLU A 165 -71.36 -20.90 -0.05
C GLU A 165 -70.84 -19.60 0.55
N ILE A 166 -69.52 -19.48 0.67
CA ILE A 166 -68.87 -18.33 1.27
C ILE A 166 -67.98 -17.69 0.19
N TYR A 167 -68.20 -16.40 -0.03
CA TYR A 167 -67.44 -15.54 -0.92
C TYR A 167 -66.57 -14.62 -0.06
N LEU A 168 -65.26 -14.64 -0.26
CA LEU A 168 -64.33 -13.88 0.55
C LEU A 168 -63.38 -13.07 -0.32
N GLN A 169 -63.27 -11.79 0.01
CA GLN A 169 -62.21 -10.90 -0.42
C GLN A 169 -61.50 -10.37 0.82
N SER A 170 -60.21 -10.64 0.97
CA SER A 170 -59.42 -10.21 2.12
C SER A 170 -58.08 -9.63 1.66
N LEU A 171 -57.78 -8.41 2.11
CA LEU A 171 -56.45 -7.80 2.03
C LEU A 171 -55.56 -8.28 3.19
N TYR A 172 -56.14 -8.47 4.38
CA TYR A 172 -55.47 -8.91 5.60
C TYR A 172 -56.42 -9.75 6.48
N GLY A 173 -55.91 -10.85 7.04
CA GLY A 173 -56.64 -11.79 7.89
C GLY A 173 -57.25 -12.97 7.11
N GLU A 174 -57.20 -14.17 7.68
CA GLU A 174 -57.74 -15.40 7.09
C GLU A 174 -58.88 -15.97 7.97
N PRO A 175 -60.12 -15.46 7.83
CA PRO A 175 -61.21 -15.78 8.74
C PRO A 175 -61.92 -17.09 8.39
N GLU A 176 -61.55 -17.78 7.31
CA GLU A 176 -62.32 -18.89 6.73
C GLU A 176 -62.60 -20.04 7.70
N ARG A 177 -61.57 -20.42 8.47
CA ARG A 177 -61.63 -21.47 9.48
C ARG A 177 -62.50 -21.09 10.66
N ASP A 178 -62.38 -19.83 11.05
CA ASP A 178 -63.08 -19.24 12.19
C ASP A 178 -64.58 -19.09 11.86
N ILE A 179 -64.88 -18.63 10.64
CA ILE A 179 -66.24 -18.54 10.09
C ILE A 179 -66.85 -19.93 9.98
N PHE A 180 -66.09 -20.93 9.50
CA PHE A 180 -66.58 -22.30 9.40
C PHE A 180 -67.00 -22.87 10.76
N TYR A 181 -66.13 -22.77 11.76
CA TYR A 181 -66.43 -23.22 13.12
C TYR A 181 -67.58 -22.42 13.76
N PHE A 182 -67.61 -21.11 13.53
CA PHE A 182 -68.66 -20.25 14.07
C PHE A 182 -70.03 -20.57 13.45
N LEU A 183 -70.12 -20.65 12.11
CA LEU A 183 -71.34 -21.00 11.40
C LEU A 183 -71.83 -22.39 11.80
N THR A 184 -70.95 -23.40 11.81
CA THR A 184 -71.33 -24.77 12.24
C THR A 184 -71.84 -24.80 13.68
N LYS A 185 -71.16 -24.14 14.62
CA LYS A 185 -71.57 -24.13 16.03
C LYS A 185 -72.93 -23.45 16.23
N TYR A 186 -73.18 -22.33 15.57
CA TYR A 186 -74.41 -21.57 15.75
C TYR A 186 -75.60 -22.12 14.96
N THR A 187 -75.40 -22.61 13.73
CA THR A 187 -76.48 -23.27 12.97
C THR A 187 -76.95 -24.53 13.68
N VAL A 188 -76.01 -25.35 14.18
CA VAL A 188 -76.30 -26.59 14.92
C VAL A 188 -76.86 -26.30 16.31
N GLY A 189 -76.37 -25.27 16.99
CA GLY A 189 -76.76 -24.94 18.36
C GLY A 189 -78.12 -24.25 18.51
N GLN A 190 -78.53 -23.39 17.57
CA GLN A 190 -79.72 -22.54 17.75
C GLN A 190 -80.82 -22.69 16.69
N ILE A 191 -80.48 -22.98 15.43
CA ILE A 191 -81.44 -23.00 14.32
C ILE A 191 -82.02 -24.41 14.12
N LEU A 192 -81.13 -25.40 13.99
CA LEU A 192 -81.51 -26.79 13.68
C LEU A 192 -82.45 -27.47 14.73
N PRO A 193 -82.35 -27.23 16.06
CA PRO A 193 -83.24 -27.85 17.04
C PRO A 193 -84.71 -27.46 16.93
N LYS A 194 -85.01 -26.30 16.32
CA LYS A 194 -86.38 -25.77 16.22
C LYS A 194 -87.13 -26.22 14.98
N GLU A 195 -86.43 -26.68 13.93
CA GLU A 195 -87.04 -27.03 12.65
C GLU A 195 -86.90 -28.52 12.27
N PHE A 196 -85.89 -29.26 12.77
CA PHE A 196 -85.67 -30.66 12.42
C PHE A 196 -86.00 -31.63 13.56
N THR A 197 -87.08 -32.41 13.41
CA THR A 197 -87.55 -33.40 14.40
C THR A 197 -86.70 -34.67 14.49
N ASN A 198 -85.70 -34.87 13.61
CA ASN A 198 -84.97 -36.14 13.52
C ASN A 198 -83.46 -35.99 13.84
N PRO A 199 -82.97 -36.51 15.00
CA PRO A 199 -81.59 -36.31 15.48
C PRO A 199 -80.49 -36.92 14.59
N ARG A 200 -80.83 -37.79 13.63
CA ARG A 200 -79.87 -38.38 12.68
C ARG A 200 -79.47 -37.47 11.52
N LEU A 201 -80.31 -36.49 11.14
CA LEU A 201 -80.00 -35.55 10.04
C LEU A 201 -78.89 -34.55 10.41
N TYR A 202 -78.75 -34.23 11.70
CA TYR A 202 -77.70 -33.36 12.22
C TYR A 202 -76.29 -33.90 11.95
N LYS A 203 -76.13 -35.24 11.88
CA LYS A 203 -74.85 -35.92 11.63
C LYS A 203 -74.48 -35.99 10.14
N LEU A 204 -75.43 -35.66 9.25
CA LEU A 204 -75.33 -35.73 7.78
C LEU A 204 -75.22 -34.35 7.13
N LEU A 205 -75.06 -33.28 7.92
CA LEU A 205 -74.75 -31.94 7.42
C LEU A 205 -73.32 -31.92 6.84
N ASN A 206 -73.17 -32.53 5.66
CA ASN A 206 -72.04 -32.26 4.78
C ASN A 206 -72.22 -30.84 4.26
N LEU A 207 -71.67 -29.87 5.00
CA LEU A 207 -71.48 -28.53 4.49
C LEU A 207 -70.46 -28.60 3.36
N ASN A 208 -70.95 -28.79 2.13
CA ASN A 208 -70.14 -28.63 0.94
C ASN A 208 -69.89 -27.13 0.73
N ILE A 209 -68.73 -26.68 1.21
CA ILE A 209 -68.24 -25.32 0.98
C ILE A 209 -67.41 -25.35 -0.29
N SER A 210 -67.93 -24.77 -1.36
CA SER A 210 -67.11 -24.37 -2.50
C SER A 210 -66.47 -23.03 -2.17
N SER A 211 -65.24 -23.01 -1.66
CA SER A 211 -64.44 -21.79 -1.65
C SER A 211 -63.90 -21.58 -3.06
N GLN A 212 -64.38 -20.53 -3.74
CA GLN A 212 -63.73 -20.05 -4.95
C GLN A 212 -62.71 -19.00 -4.51
N HIS A 213 -61.48 -19.45 -4.21
CA HIS A 213 -60.37 -18.52 -4.04
C HIS A 213 -60.08 -17.92 -5.42
N TYR A 214 -60.33 -16.63 -5.60
CA TYR A 214 -59.78 -15.92 -6.74
C TYR A 214 -58.25 -16.08 -6.71
N PRO A 215 -57.61 -16.27 -7.87
CA PRO A 215 -56.19 -16.53 -7.93
C PRO A 215 -55.46 -15.37 -7.25
N ARG A 216 -54.85 -15.65 -6.09
CA ARG A 216 -53.79 -14.79 -5.56
C ARG A 216 -52.82 -14.63 -6.73
N LEU A 217 -52.64 -13.40 -7.23
CA LEU A 217 -51.47 -13.10 -8.05
C LEU A 217 -50.30 -13.67 -7.27
N ALA A 218 -49.62 -14.69 -7.80
CA ALA A 218 -48.49 -15.33 -7.14
C ALA A 218 -47.41 -14.27 -6.93
N ARG A 219 -47.48 -13.55 -5.80
CA ARG A 219 -46.38 -12.73 -5.35
C ARG A 219 -45.35 -13.73 -4.84
N LYS A 220 -44.22 -13.81 -5.55
CA LYS A 220 -43.01 -14.40 -4.99
C LYS A 220 -42.71 -13.59 -3.72
N GLU A 221 -43.04 -14.11 -2.56
CA GLU A 221 -42.55 -13.55 -1.29
C GLU A 221 -41.06 -13.89 -1.21
N GLN A 222 -40.25 -13.07 -1.86
CA GLN A 222 -38.80 -13.15 -1.70
C GLN A 222 -38.45 -12.60 -0.32
N VAL A 223 -37.66 -13.34 0.45
CA VAL A 223 -37.05 -12.80 1.67
C VAL A 223 -36.14 -11.63 1.26
N ASP A 224 -36.23 -10.47 1.92
CA ASP A 224 -35.38 -9.33 1.60
C ASP A 224 -33.92 -9.60 2.01
N ILE A 225 -33.08 -9.82 1.00
CA ILE A 225 -31.66 -10.17 1.12
C ILE A 225 -30.76 -8.97 0.73
N LEU A 226 -31.33 -7.76 0.68
CA LEU A 226 -30.63 -6.52 0.35
C LEU A 226 -29.27 -6.38 1.05
N PHE A 227 -29.20 -6.74 2.34
CA PHE A 227 -27.98 -6.69 3.14
C PHE A 227 -26.85 -7.57 2.56
N PHE A 228 -27.13 -8.86 2.33
CA PHE A 228 -26.14 -9.79 1.80
C PHE A 228 -25.76 -9.46 0.36
N PHE A 229 -26.72 -9.00 -0.43
CA PHE A 229 -26.49 -8.58 -1.81
C PHE A 229 -25.53 -7.38 -1.89
N MET A 230 -25.76 -6.32 -1.10
CA MET A 230 -24.88 -5.15 -1.05
C MET A 230 -23.48 -5.49 -0.50
N LEU A 231 -23.37 -6.43 0.45
CA LEU A 231 -22.08 -6.88 0.96
C LEU A 231 -21.27 -7.60 -0.13
N ILE A 232 -21.88 -8.63 -0.73
CA ILE A 232 -21.17 -9.56 -1.63
C ILE A 232 -20.81 -8.86 -2.96
N ALA A 233 -21.60 -7.90 -3.44
CA ALA A 233 -21.30 -7.15 -4.65
C ALA A 233 -19.99 -6.31 -4.58
N CYS A 234 -19.52 -5.97 -3.37
CA CYS A 234 -18.30 -5.17 -3.17
C CYS A 234 -17.03 -5.98 -2.96
N LEU A 235 -17.16 -7.22 -2.47
CA LEU A 235 -16.01 -8.07 -2.09
C LEU A 235 -15.08 -8.45 -3.25
N PRO A 236 -15.56 -8.74 -4.49
CA PRO A 236 -14.68 -9.09 -5.59
C PRO A 236 -13.57 -8.07 -5.84
N LEU A 237 -13.85 -6.76 -5.72
CA LEU A 237 -12.83 -5.72 -5.91
C LEU A 237 -11.77 -5.75 -4.82
N ILE A 238 -12.22 -5.79 -3.57
CA ILE A 238 -11.33 -5.76 -2.42
C ILE A 238 -10.35 -6.91 -2.54
N ILE A 239 -10.84 -8.10 -2.87
CA ILE A 239 -10.01 -9.30 -2.93
C ILE A 239 -9.10 -9.29 -4.18
N ALA A 240 -9.60 -8.87 -5.34
CA ALA A 240 -8.80 -8.83 -6.56
C ALA A 240 -7.66 -7.79 -6.51
N PHE A 241 -7.86 -6.67 -5.80
CA PHE A 241 -6.91 -5.56 -5.77
C PHE A 241 -5.89 -5.62 -4.61
N MET A 242 -6.23 -6.23 -3.47
CA MET A 242 -5.34 -6.25 -2.29
C MET A 242 -3.90 -6.74 -2.58
N PRO A 243 -3.68 -7.75 -3.44
CA PRO A 243 -2.33 -8.15 -3.82
C PRO A 243 -1.53 -7.03 -4.50
N ASP A 244 -2.15 -6.28 -5.41
CA ASP A 244 -1.49 -5.18 -6.14
C ASP A 244 -1.16 -4.00 -5.24
N PHE A 245 -2.04 -3.74 -4.27
CA PHE A 245 -1.78 -2.74 -3.27
C PHE A 245 -0.56 -3.13 -2.42
N GLN A 246 -0.49 -4.40 -2.01
CA GLN A 246 0.61 -4.92 -1.22
C GLN A 246 1.94 -4.90 -1.99
N THR A 247 1.95 -5.23 -3.29
CA THR A 247 3.17 -5.14 -4.09
C THR A 247 3.69 -3.70 -4.13
N VAL A 248 2.83 -2.71 -4.38
CA VAL A 248 3.24 -1.29 -4.37
C VAL A 248 3.81 -0.85 -3.02
N LEU A 249 3.22 -1.29 -1.91
CA LEU A 249 3.77 -0.98 -0.58
C LEU A 249 5.11 -1.70 -0.35
N SER A 250 5.22 -2.98 -0.73
CA SER A 250 6.46 -3.75 -0.58
C SER A 250 7.62 -3.16 -1.39
N GLU A 251 7.33 -2.56 -2.55
CA GLU A 251 8.32 -1.88 -3.39
C GLU A 251 8.79 -0.55 -2.80
N LYS A 252 7.95 0.11 -2.00
CA LYS A 252 8.35 1.28 -1.20
C LYS A 252 9.27 0.85 -0.06
N ASP A 253 8.89 -0.18 0.69
CA ASP A 253 9.67 -0.70 1.83
C ASP A 253 11.05 -1.24 1.40
N SER A 254 11.08 -2.03 0.32
CA SER A 254 12.32 -2.60 -0.27
C SER A 254 13.16 -1.59 -1.04
N LYS A 255 12.71 -0.33 -1.16
CA LYS A 255 13.38 0.79 -1.86
C LYS A 255 13.61 0.56 -3.37
N VAL A 256 12.97 -0.45 -3.96
CA VAL A 256 13.07 -0.75 -5.40
C VAL A 256 12.57 0.43 -6.23
N ALA A 257 11.46 1.06 -5.82
CA ALA A 257 10.93 2.24 -6.50
C ALA A 257 11.93 3.41 -6.51
N ALA A 258 12.64 3.63 -5.40
CA ALA A 258 13.66 4.68 -5.31
C ALA A 258 14.84 4.37 -6.25
N LEU A 259 15.29 3.11 -6.31
CA LEU A 259 16.35 2.70 -7.23
C LEU A 259 15.96 2.89 -8.71
N PHE A 260 14.70 2.62 -9.08
CA PHE A 260 14.22 2.91 -10.43
C PHE A 260 14.32 4.40 -10.79
N PHE A 261 13.91 5.28 -9.86
CA PHE A 261 14.00 6.71 -10.08
C PHE A 261 15.46 7.18 -10.17
N LEU A 262 16.36 6.62 -9.36
CA LEU A 262 17.79 6.87 -9.44
C LEU A 262 18.39 6.41 -10.79
N MET A 263 17.94 5.30 -11.34
CA MET A 263 18.34 4.85 -12.68
C MET A 263 17.77 5.71 -13.83
N GLY A 264 16.99 6.74 -13.52
CA GLY A 264 16.48 7.71 -14.50
C GLY A 264 15.07 7.43 -15.00
N MET A 265 14.35 6.49 -14.38
CA MET A 265 12.96 6.23 -14.69
C MET A 265 12.06 7.42 -14.29
N PRO A 266 11.20 7.94 -15.18
CA PRO A 266 10.23 8.95 -14.79
C PRO A 266 9.14 8.35 -13.91
N GLU A 267 8.76 9.08 -12.86
CA GLU A 267 7.74 8.64 -11.90
C GLU A 267 6.36 8.42 -12.55
N SER A 268 6.04 9.18 -13.60
CA SER A 268 4.76 9.05 -14.31
C SER A 268 4.56 7.67 -14.91
N ILE A 269 5.62 7.05 -15.46
CA ILE A 269 5.54 5.71 -16.05
C ILE A 269 5.33 4.66 -14.97
N TYR A 270 5.99 4.82 -13.82
CA TYR A 270 5.86 3.90 -12.69
C TYR A 270 4.42 3.86 -12.20
N TRP A 271 3.85 5.04 -11.92
CA TRP A 271 2.48 5.15 -11.46
C TRP A 271 1.47 4.76 -12.53
N PHE A 272 1.72 5.05 -13.81
CA PHE A 272 0.83 4.62 -14.90
C PHE A 272 0.69 3.10 -14.98
N VAL A 273 1.80 2.35 -14.97
CA VAL A 273 1.75 0.88 -15.03
C VAL A 273 1.07 0.30 -13.79
N ASN A 274 1.42 0.84 -12.62
CA ASN A 274 0.81 0.41 -11.37
C ASN A 274 -0.68 0.75 -11.32
N PHE A 275 -1.14 1.83 -11.95
CA PHE A 275 -2.55 2.19 -11.99
C PHE A 275 -3.36 1.34 -13.00
N ILE A 276 -2.81 1.08 -14.19
CA ILE A 276 -3.50 0.36 -15.26
C ILE A 276 -3.59 -1.15 -14.99
N THR A 277 -2.52 -1.75 -14.46
CA THR A 277 -2.47 -3.22 -14.28
C THR A 277 -3.61 -3.75 -13.39
N PRO A 278 -3.89 -3.14 -12.23
CA PRO A 278 -5.00 -3.57 -11.37
C PRO A 278 -6.37 -3.29 -11.99
N ILE A 279 -6.54 -2.21 -12.77
CA ILE A 279 -7.81 -1.92 -13.48
C ILE A 279 -8.14 -3.06 -14.44
N VAL A 280 -7.17 -3.44 -15.29
CA VAL A 280 -7.38 -4.51 -16.29
C VAL A 280 -7.71 -5.84 -15.63
N LEU A 281 -7.05 -6.16 -14.52
CA LEU A 281 -7.22 -7.45 -13.85
C LEU A 281 -8.49 -7.50 -13.00
N SER A 282 -8.84 -6.42 -12.30
CA SER A 282 -10.09 -6.35 -11.53
C SER A 282 -11.34 -6.24 -12.40
N LEU A 283 -11.22 -5.83 -13.68
CA LEU A 283 -12.34 -5.82 -14.62
C LEU A 283 -12.93 -7.21 -14.89
N ILE A 284 -12.09 -8.25 -14.94
CA ILE A 284 -12.51 -9.62 -15.26
C ILE A 284 -13.58 -10.15 -14.28
N PRO A 285 -13.37 -10.15 -12.93
CA PRO A 285 -14.39 -10.63 -12.00
C PRO A 285 -15.68 -9.80 -12.03
N TYR A 286 -15.60 -8.50 -12.31
CA TYR A 286 -16.79 -7.64 -12.40
C TYR A 286 -17.60 -7.85 -13.69
N ILE A 287 -16.94 -8.15 -14.80
CA ILE A 287 -17.64 -8.56 -16.03
C ILE A 287 -18.43 -9.84 -15.77
N LEU A 288 -17.79 -10.85 -15.15
CA LEU A 288 -18.45 -12.12 -14.83
C LEU A 288 -19.61 -11.92 -13.84
N MET A 289 -19.40 -11.15 -12.76
CA MET A 289 -20.44 -10.84 -11.78
C MET A 289 -21.64 -10.14 -12.42
N ASN A 290 -21.42 -9.13 -13.26
CA ASN A 290 -22.49 -8.38 -13.90
C ASN A 290 -23.27 -9.22 -14.93
N LEU A 291 -22.60 -10.17 -15.61
CA LEU A 291 -23.28 -11.15 -16.47
C LEU A 291 -24.22 -12.04 -15.64
N CYS A 292 -23.75 -12.53 -14.49
CA CYS A 292 -24.58 -13.35 -13.60
C CYS A 292 -25.79 -12.57 -13.05
N PHE A 293 -25.59 -11.31 -12.64
CA PHE A 293 -26.69 -10.49 -12.11
C PHE A 293 -27.72 -10.09 -13.17
N ALA A 294 -27.28 -9.75 -14.39
CA ALA A 294 -28.21 -9.30 -15.44
C ALA A 294 -29.05 -10.45 -16.03
N PHE A 295 -28.49 -11.67 -16.11
CA PHE A 295 -29.10 -12.77 -16.86
C PHE A 295 -29.56 -13.97 -16.02
N TRP A 296 -29.05 -14.16 -14.81
CA TRP A 296 -29.25 -15.41 -14.06
C TRP A 296 -30.03 -15.23 -12.76
N PHE A 297 -29.67 -14.25 -11.91
CA PHE A 297 -30.37 -14.10 -10.62
C PHE A 297 -30.34 -12.67 -10.03
N TYR A 298 -31.35 -12.36 -9.20
CA TYR A 298 -31.69 -11.09 -8.52
C TYR A 298 -32.03 -9.87 -9.39
N LEU A 299 -31.30 -9.58 -10.47
CA LEU A 299 -31.51 -8.38 -11.30
C LEU A 299 -32.01 -8.72 -12.72
N ASP A 300 -32.81 -9.78 -12.82
CA ASP A 300 -33.34 -10.27 -14.09
C ASP A 300 -34.09 -9.17 -14.85
N GLY A 301 -33.63 -8.88 -16.07
CA GLY A 301 -34.21 -7.87 -16.96
C GLY A 301 -33.57 -6.48 -16.90
N THR A 302 -32.58 -6.26 -16.02
CA THR A 302 -31.77 -5.03 -16.03
C THR A 302 -30.74 -5.05 -17.17
N ASP A 303 -30.46 -3.87 -17.74
CA ASP A 303 -29.47 -3.76 -18.81
C ASP A 303 -28.05 -4.03 -18.28
N PHE A 304 -27.38 -5.07 -18.78
CA PHE A 304 -25.99 -5.41 -18.43
C PHE A 304 -25.04 -4.20 -18.51
N PHE A 305 -25.20 -3.37 -19.54
CA PHE A 305 -24.30 -2.23 -19.75
C PHE A 305 -24.44 -1.15 -18.66
N VAL A 306 -25.60 -1.01 -18.00
CA VAL A 306 -25.77 -0.09 -16.87
C VAL A 306 -24.96 -0.60 -15.67
N LEU A 307 -25.11 -1.89 -15.35
CA LEU A 307 -24.38 -2.53 -14.25
C LEU A 307 -22.86 -2.49 -14.51
N PHE A 308 -22.44 -2.78 -15.74
CA PHE A 308 -21.04 -2.73 -16.15
C PHE A 308 -20.44 -1.33 -15.96
N VAL A 309 -21.10 -0.27 -16.43
CA VAL A 309 -20.59 1.10 -16.27
C VAL A 309 -20.49 1.49 -14.80
N MET A 310 -21.48 1.14 -13.97
CA MET A 310 -21.41 1.39 -12.52
C MET A 310 -20.23 0.67 -11.86
N SER A 311 -20.05 -0.62 -12.14
CA SER A 311 -18.92 -1.40 -11.61
C SER A 311 -17.57 -0.90 -12.11
N PHE A 312 -17.47 -0.48 -13.38
CA PHE A 312 -16.24 0.08 -13.94
C PHE A 312 -15.84 1.39 -13.27
N LEU A 313 -16.80 2.29 -13.05
CA LEU A 313 -16.57 3.54 -12.32
C LEU A 313 -16.17 3.28 -10.88
N TYR A 314 -16.75 2.26 -10.23
CA TYR A 314 -16.38 1.83 -8.89
C TYR A 314 -14.95 1.30 -8.81
N VAL A 315 -14.54 0.44 -9.75
CA VAL A 315 -13.15 -0.02 -9.86
C VAL A 315 -12.19 1.18 -9.93
N LEU A 316 -12.49 2.15 -10.79
CA LEU A 316 -11.62 3.29 -11.04
C LEU A 316 -11.50 4.23 -9.82
N SER A 317 -12.62 4.55 -9.17
CA SER A 317 -12.65 5.43 -8.00
C SER A 317 -12.03 4.79 -6.76
N HIS A 318 -12.29 3.50 -6.53
CA HIS A 318 -11.75 2.77 -5.40
C HIS A 318 -10.23 2.55 -5.49
N ILE A 319 -9.71 2.23 -6.68
CA ILE A 319 -8.26 2.13 -6.91
C ILE A 319 -7.59 3.47 -6.59
N SER A 320 -8.20 4.58 -7.02
CA SER A 320 -7.69 5.93 -6.73
C SER A 320 -7.72 6.25 -5.23
N PHE A 321 -8.79 5.86 -4.53
CA PHE A 321 -8.91 5.98 -3.07
C PHE A 321 -7.79 5.21 -2.32
N GLN A 322 -7.50 3.98 -2.74
CA GLN A 322 -6.45 3.18 -2.13
C GLN A 322 -5.06 3.73 -2.42
N TYR A 323 -4.80 4.23 -3.64
CA TYR A 323 -3.54 4.89 -3.94
C TYR A 323 -3.33 6.15 -3.11
N PHE A 324 -4.37 6.96 -2.93
CA PHE A 324 -4.36 8.07 -2.00
C PHE A 324 -3.97 7.62 -0.59
N LEU A 325 -4.60 6.56 -0.07
CA LEU A 325 -4.25 6.01 1.25
C LEU A 325 -2.79 5.52 1.31
N SER A 326 -2.27 4.96 0.22
CA SER A 326 -0.87 4.50 0.11
C SER A 326 0.16 5.61 0.34
N THR A 327 -0.22 6.88 0.17
CA THR A 327 0.71 8.02 0.35
C THR A 327 1.05 8.29 1.82
N PHE A 328 0.22 7.81 2.75
CA PHE A 328 0.43 7.94 4.19
C PHE A 328 1.08 6.70 4.81
N MET A 329 1.07 5.58 4.09
CA MET A 329 1.58 4.30 4.57
C MET A 329 3.06 4.15 4.22
N LYS A 330 3.88 3.92 5.25
CA LYS A 330 5.33 3.72 5.12
C LYS A 330 5.78 2.26 5.24
N ARG A 331 4.93 1.37 5.74
CA ARG A 331 5.21 -0.05 5.91
C ARG A 331 4.14 -0.89 5.23
N SER A 332 4.55 -1.93 4.52
CA SER A 332 3.72 -2.84 3.74
C SER A 332 2.89 -3.79 4.59
N GLU A 333 3.48 -4.40 5.64
CA GLU A 333 2.79 -5.35 6.53
C GLU A 333 1.60 -4.71 7.24
N ASN A 334 1.83 -3.57 7.89
CA ASN A 334 0.77 -2.81 8.56
C ASN A 334 -0.16 -2.12 7.56
N GLY A 335 0.33 -1.79 6.36
CA GLY A 335 -0.46 -1.06 5.36
C GLY A 335 -1.67 -1.87 4.86
N ARG A 336 -1.49 -3.18 4.62
CA ARG A 336 -2.61 -4.05 4.21
C ARG A 336 -3.69 -4.15 5.29
N SER A 337 -3.30 -4.41 6.54
CA SER A 337 -4.26 -4.57 7.65
C SER A 337 -5.00 -3.26 7.97
N ILE A 338 -4.30 -2.12 7.98
CA ILE A 338 -4.90 -0.79 8.17
C ILE A 338 -5.89 -0.48 7.04
N THR A 339 -5.53 -0.79 5.79
CA THR A 339 -6.43 -0.58 4.65
C THR A 339 -7.69 -1.42 4.80
N ILE A 340 -7.58 -2.70 5.14
CA ILE A 340 -8.74 -3.57 5.37
C ILE A 340 -9.61 -3.01 6.50
N ALA A 341 -9.03 -2.56 7.61
CA ALA A 341 -9.78 -1.96 8.70
C ALA A 341 -10.54 -0.69 8.28
N ILE A 342 -9.90 0.21 7.51
CA ILE A 342 -10.53 1.42 6.96
C ILE A 342 -11.68 1.04 6.01
N LEU A 343 -11.50 0.02 5.17
CA LEU A 343 -12.56 -0.46 4.27
C LEU A 343 -13.71 -1.11 5.04
N MET A 344 -13.45 -1.85 6.10
CA MET A 344 -14.51 -2.41 6.96
C MET A 344 -15.33 -1.30 7.64
N ILE A 345 -14.67 -0.24 8.11
CA ILE A 345 -15.34 0.93 8.68
C ILE A 345 -16.19 1.62 7.59
N ALA A 346 -15.66 1.78 6.38
CA ALA A 346 -16.40 2.34 5.25
C ALA A 346 -17.64 1.51 4.88
N ILE A 347 -17.52 0.18 4.86
CA ILE A 347 -18.63 -0.75 4.63
C ILE A 347 -19.71 -0.58 5.72
N PHE A 348 -19.31 -0.48 7.00
CA PHE A 348 -20.24 -0.26 8.10
C PHE A 348 -21.03 1.05 7.96
N PHE A 349 -20.36 2.17 7.69
CA PHE A 349 -21.02 3.46 7.48
C PHE A 349 -21.93 3.46 6.25
N SER A 350 -21.52 2.76 5.19
CA SER A 350 -22.37 2.56 4.02
C SER A 350 -23.65 1.81 4.36
N PHE A 351 -23.57 0.72 5.15
CA PHE A 351 -24.78 0.02 5.59
C PHE A 351 -25.71 0.91 6.40
N MET A 352 -25.14 1.69 7.34
CA MET A 352 -25.94 2.66 8.11
C MET A 352 -26.64 3.67 7.18
N ASN A 353 -25.95 4.15 6.14
CA ASN A 353 -26.54 5.00 5.12
C ASN A 353 -27.65 4.29 4.33
N GLY A 354 -27.48 3.01 4.00
CA GLY A 354 -28.46 2.20 3.27
C GLY A 354 -29.73 1.96 4.05
N PHE A 355 -29.62 1.57 5.32
CA PHE A 355 -30.77 1.42 6.22
C PHE A 355 -31.55 2.72 6.38
N TYR A 356 -30.84 3.85 6.49
CA TYR A 356 -31.47 5.15 6.58
C TYR A 356 -32.14 5.56 5.26
N THR A 357 -31.44 5.42 4.13
CA THR A 357 -31.86 5.93 2.82
C THR A 357 -32.97 5.10 2.17
N LEU A 358 -32.93 3.78 2.33
CA LEU A 358 -33.88 2.86 1.68
C LEU A 358 -35.15 2.61 2.51
N SER A 359 -35.23 3.19 3.72
CA SER A 359 -36.43 3.14 4.57
C SER A 359 -37.58 3.94 3.96
N VAL A 360 -38.76 3.33 3.90
CA VAL A 360 -40.00 3.88 3.29
C VAL A 360 -40.46 5.19 3.97
N ASN A 361 -40.06 5.44 5.22
CA ASN A 361 -40.51 6.57 6.02
C ASN A 361 -39.66 7.84 5.85
N ASN A 362 -38.50 7.77 5.18
CA ASN A 362 -37.57 8.89 5.11
C ASN A 362 -37.76 9.74 3.84
N LYS A 363 -38.16 11.00 4.03
CA LYS A 363 -38.33 12.02 2.97
C LYS A 363 -37.14 12.98 2.84
N THR A 364 -36.08 12.79 3.62
CA THR A 364 -34.91 13.69 3.68
C THR A 364 -33.96 13.43 2.51
N GLU A 365 -34.02 14.26 1.47
CA GLU A 365 -33.18 14.09 0.26
C GLU A 365 -31.67 14.26 0.52
N TRP A 366 -31.25 15.25 1.33
CA TRP A 366 -29.82 15.50 1.59
C TRP A 366 -29.13 14.35 2.33
N ALA A 367 -29.88 13.64 3.19
CA ALA A 367 -29.35 12.55 3.99
C ALA A 367 -29.03 11.31 3.13
N LYS A 368 -29.67 11.17 1.95
CA LYS A 368 -29.34 10.12 0.97
C LYS A 368 -27.92 10.23 0.43
N HIS A 369 -27.32 11.44 0.51
CA HIS A 369 -26.03 11.76 -0.08
C HIS A 369 -24.87 11.80 0.93
N LEU A 370 -25.14 11.78 2.24
CA LEU A 370 -24.16 12.10 3.30
C LEU A 370 -22.91 11.21 3.30
N PHE A 371 -23.04 9.94 2.94
CA PHE A 371 -21.93 8.98 2.88
C PHE A 371 -21.52 8.59 1.46
N SER A 372 -22.09 9.20 0.42
CA SER A 372 -21.80 8.86 -0.98
C SER A 372 -20.44 9.36 -1.47
N PHE A 373 -19.65 10.05 -0.64
CA PHE A 373 -18.28 10.48 -0.95
C PHE A 373 -17.21 9.38 -0.76
N ILE A 374 -17.62 8.19 -0.32
CA ILE A 374 -16.75 7.02 -0.23
C ILE A 374 -17.14 6.06 -1.37
N PRO A 375 -16.20 5.62 -2.23
CA PRO A 375 -16.51 4.82 -3.40
C PRO A 375 -17.33 3.55 -3.11
N ILE A 376 -16.98 2.85 -2.02
CA ILE A 376 -17.73 1.66 -1.57
C ILE A 376 -19.18 2.02 -1.27
N ALA A 377 -19.40 3.12 -0.55
CA ALA A 377 -20.73 3.52 -0.14
C ALA A 377 -21.58 3.96 -1.32
N ALA A 378 -21.02 4.75 -2.25
CA ALA A 378 -21.70 5.15 -3.47
C ALA A 378 -22.12 3.93 -4.31
N TYR A 379 -21.24 2.95 -4.47
CA TYR A 379 -21.53 1.74 -5.22
C TYR A 379 -22.57 0.85 -4.54
N GLN A 380 -22.50 0.67 -3.23
CA GLN A 380 -23.51 -0.07 -2.46
C GLN A 380 -24.89 0.57 -2.57
N MET A 381 -24.99 1.91 -2.43
CA MET A 381 -26.27 2.61 -2.64
C MET A 381 -26.80 2.41 -4.07
N GLY A 382 -25.94 2.48 -5.08
CA GLY A 382 -26.32 2.27 -6.48
C GLY A 382 -26.90 0.89 -6.73
N ILE A 383 -26.17 -0.16 -6.35
CA ILE A 383 -26.59 -1.56 -6.53
C ILE A 383 -27.77 -1.92 -5.63
N GLY A 384 -27.79 -1.46 -4.38
CA GLY A 384 -28.90 -1.64 -3.46
C GLY A 384 -30.19 -0.97 -3.94
N GLY A 385 -30.08 0.20 -4.58
CA GLY A 385 -31.19 0.86 -5.25
C GLY A 385 -31.75 0.04 -6.41
N VAL A 386 -30.88 -0.47 -7.29
CA VAL A 386 -31.30 -1.34 -8.42
C VAL A 386 -31.98 -2.61 -7.91
N TYR A 387 -31.44 -3.25 -6.89
CA TYR A 387 -32.05 -4.40 -6.23
C TYR A 387 -33.42 -4.07 -5.63
N SER A 388 -33.54 -2.97 -4.87
CA SER A 388 -34.79 -2.58 -4.22
C SER A 388 -35.91 -2.34 -5.25
N ASN A 389 -35.59 -1.80 -6.41
CA ASN A 389 -36.55 -1.59 -7.49
C ASN A 389 -37.04 -2.93 -8.08
N CYS A 390 -36.12 -3.86 -8.33
CA CYS A 390 -36.46 -5.19 -8.85
C CYS A 390 -37.29 -5.98 -7.83
N TYR A 391 -36.91 -5.92 -6.55
CA TYR A 391 -37.63 -6.52 -5.43
C TYR A 391 -39.06 -5.97 -5.29
N ARG A 392 -39.26 -4.67 -5.50
CA ARG A 392 -40.58 -4.01 -5.47
C ARG A 392 -41.43 -4.29 -6.71
N GLY A 393 -40.94 -5.09 -7.66
CA GLY A 393 -41.63 -5.39 -8.92
C GLY A 393 -41.77 -4.19 -9.85
N GLN A 394 -40.95 -3.16 -9.68
CA GLN A 394 -40.91 -2.01 -10.58
C GLN A 394 -40.17 -2.37 -11.88
N SER A 395 -40.34 -1.57 -12.93
CA SER A 395 -39.69 -1.82 -14.22
C SER A 395 -38.16 -1.93 -14.07
N PRO A 396 -37.52 -2.94 -14.68
CA PRO A 396 -36.07 -3.09 -14.62
C PRO A 396 -35.34 -1.83 -15.11
N VAL A 397 -34.18 -1.56 -14.51
CA VAL A 397 -33.37 -0.39 -14.85
C VAL A 397 -32.76 -0.56 -16.24
N LYS A 398 -33.10 0.36 -17.12
CA LYS A 398 -32.56 0.50 -18.48
C LYS A 398 -31.93 1.88 -18.65
N PHE A 399 -31.08 2.05 -19.67
CA PHE A 399 -30.48 3.37 -19.97
C PHE A 399 -31.51 4.47 -20.17
N SER A 400 -32.68 4.15 -20.72
CA SER A 400 -33.78 5.12 -20.91
C SER A 400 -34.36 5.65 -19.61
N ASN A 401 -34.30 4.85 -18.53
CA ASN A 401 -34.96 5.13 -17.26
C ASN A 401 -33.93 5.39 -16.14
N LEU A 402 -32.72 5.85 -16.49
CA LEU A 402 -31.63 6.07 -15.55
C LEU A 402 -31.84 7.33 -14.69
N LEU A 403 -32.47 8.35 -15.26
CA LEU A 403 -32.73 9.64 -14.64
C LEU A 403 -33.81 9.52 -13.54
N PRO A 404 -33.86 10.46 -12.57
CA PRO A 404 -34.79 10.41 -11.45
C PRO A 404 -36.24 10.51 -11.93
N ALA A 405 -36.87 9.38 -12.21
CA ALA A 405 -38.31 9.24 -12.19
C ALA A 405 -38.77 9.15 -10.72
N SER A 406 -39.93 9.71 -10.40
CA SER A 406 -40.54 9.78 -9.05
C SER A 406 -40.71 8.42 -8.34
N ASN A 407 -40.41 7.32 -9.00
CA ASN A 407 -40.65 5.96 -8.53
C ASN A 407 -39.42 5.31 -7.88
N TYR A 408 -38.23 5.89 -8.02
CA TYR A 408 -36.99 5.36 -7.44
C TYR A 408 -36.73 5.90 -6.04
N VAL A 409 -36.44 5.01 -5.08
CA VAL A 409 -35.99 5.40 -3.73
C VAL A 409 -34.61 6.07 -3.80
N TYR A 410 -33.74 5.50 -4.63
CA TYR A 410 -32.42 6.02 -4.95
C TYR A 410 -32.13 5.76 -6.44
N SER A 411 -31.92 6.81 -7.22
CA SER A 411 -31.63 6.69 -8.65
C SER A 411 -30.16 6.25 -8.86
N PRO A 412 -29.90 5.22 -9.70
CA PRO A 412 -28.54 4.78 -10.03
C PRO A 412 -27.65 5.87 -10.65
N ALA A 413 -28.25 6.88 -11.30
CA ALA A 413 -27.51 7.99 -11.88
C ALA A 413 -26.74 8.82 -10.83
N TRP A 414 -27.28 8.95 -9.61
CA TRP A 414 -26.58 9.62 -8.52
C TRP A 414 -25.32 8.85 -8.11
N SER A 415 -25.41 7.53 -7.97
CA SER A 415 -24.24 6.68 -7.67
C SER A 415 -23.14 6.86 -8.72
N MET A 416 -23.51 6.85 -10.01
CA MET A 416 -22.55 7.07 -11.10
C MET A 416 -21.86 8.44 -11.02
N LEU A 417 -22.61 9.51 -10.73
CA LEU A 417 -22.06 10.84 -10.53
C LEU A 417 -21.06 10.88 -9.36
N TYR A 418 -21.43 10.33 -8.20
CA TYR A 418 -20.53 10.28 -7.05
C TYR A 418 -19.26 9.47 -7.35
N LEU A 419 -19.37 8.31 -8.00
CA LEU A 419 -18.21 7.51 -8.37
C LEU A 419 -17.27 8.25 -9.34
N THR A 420 -17.81 9.01 -10.31
CA THR A 420 -16.98 9.85 -11.19
C THR A 420 -16.30 10.99 -10.45
N ALA A 421 -17.02 11.63 -9.51
CA ALA A 421 -16.47 12.71 -8.70
C ALA A 421 -15.37 12.19 -7.77
N ASP A 422 -15.61 11.06 -7.08
CA ASP A 422 -14.65 10.40 -6.21
C ASP A 422 -13.38 10.01 -6.96
N PHE A 423 -13.50 9.48 -8.18
CA PHE A 423 -12.35 9.19 -9.02
C PHE A 423 -11.47 10.42 -9.23
N ILE A 424 -12.06 11.53 -9.66
CA ILE A 424 -11.33 12.77 -9.95
C ILE A 424 -10.70 13.32 -8.65
N ILE A 425 -11.46 13.38 -7.56
CA ILE A 425 -11.02 13.92 -6.27
C ILE A 425 -9.87 13.09 -5.70
N TYR A 426 -10.03 11.76 -5.60
CA TYR A 426 -8.97 10.91 -5.04
C TYR A 426 -7.75 10.82 -5.93
N LEU A 427 -7.89 10.89 -7.26
CA LEU A 427 -6.75 10.97 -8.17
C LEU A 427 -5.96 12.28 -7.97
N LEU A 428 -6.66 13.42 -7.85
CA LEU A 428 -6.03 14.71 -7.56
C LEU A 428 -5.35 14.72 -6.20
N LEU A 429 -6.03 14.21 -5.16
CA LEU A 429 -5.44 14.06 -3.82
C LEU A 429 -4.23 13.14 -3.86
N PHE A 430 -4.29 12.01 -4.55
CA PHE A 430 -3.16 11.11 -4.71
C PHE A 430 -1.96 11.83 -5.35
N ILE A 431 -2.17 12.54 -6.46
CA ILE A 431 -1.10 13.29 -7.12
C ILE A 431 -0.53 14.35 -6.16
N LEU A 432 -1.38 15.12 -5.50
CA LEU A 432 -1.00 16.17 -4.56
C LEU A 432 -0.14 15.62 -3.41
N PHE A 433 -0.63 14.60 -2.71
CA PHE A 433 0.09 14.03 -1.57
C PHE A 433 1.36 13.27 -2.00
N ASN A 434 1.37 12.63 -3.16
CA ASN A 434 2.55 11.95 -3.68
C ASN A 434 3.67 12.93 -4.11
N LEU A 435 3.31 14.16 -4.49
CA LEU A 435 4.26 15.25 -4.76
C LEU A 435 4.78 15.92 -3.47
N MET A 436 3.95 15.98 -2.42
CA MET A 436 4.23 16.79 -1.23
C MET A 436 4.77 16.00 -0.04
N ASN A 437 4.38 14.73 0.10
CA ASN A 437 4.83 13.91 1.23
C ASN A 437 6.32 13.62 1.11
N LYS A 438 7.02 13.81 2.23
CA LYS A 438 8.44 13.47 2.36
C LYS A 438 8.59 11.96 2.15
N ARG A 439 9.38 11.58 1.16
CA ARG A 439 9.77 10.20 0.92
C ARG A 439 10.96 9.86 1.82
N GLU A 440 11.07 8.61 2.24
CA GLU A 440 12.27 8.15 2.97
C GLU A 440 13.51 8.20 2.08
N PHE A 441 13.33 7.95 0.78
CA PHE A 441 14.34 8.06 -0.27
C PHE A 441 13.72 8.74 -1.49
N GLY A 442 14.43 9.72 -2.05
CA GLY A 442 13.94 10.61 -3.09
C GLY A 442 13.42 11.93 -2.54
N ILE A 443 13.47 12.95 -3.38
CA ILE A 443 13.13 14.32 -3.03
C ILE A 443 11.63 14.52 -3.27
N ALA A 444 10.90 15.02 -2.27
CA ALA A 444 9.54 15.50 -2.51
C ALA A 444 9.62 16.67 -3.51
N PRO A 445 9.01 16.56 -4.70
CA PRO A 445 9.12 17.59 -5.72
C PRO A 445 8.58 18.95 -5.27
N MET A 446 7.71 19.00 -4.25
CA MET A 446 7.18 20.24 -3.68
C MET A 446 7.11 20.19 -2.15
N LYS A 447 7.38 21.31 -1.47
CA LYS A 447 7.12 21.47 -0.02
C LYS A 447 5.71 22.01 0.22
N TRP A 448 5.12 21.69 1.38
CA TRP A 448 3.81 22.22 1.80
C TRP A 448 3.70 23.75 1.75
N SER A 449 4.80 24.46 2.04
CA SER A 449 4.87 25.93 2.00
C SER A 449 4.79 26.53 0.61
N ASP A 450 5.08 25.74 -0.44
CA ASP A 450 5.14 26.22 -1.81
C ASP A 450 3.85 25.93 -2.60
N PHE A 451 2.89 25.21 -1.99
CA PHE A 451 1.62 24.83 -2.60
C PHE A 451 0.82 26.01 -3.16
N PHE A 452 0.76 27.12 -2.42
CA PHE A 452 0.05 28.33 -2.83
C PHE A 452 0.86 29.25 -3.77
N LYS A 453 2.11 28.90 -4.13
CA LYS A 453 2.95 29.71 -5.01
C LYS A 453 2.83 29.22 -6.45
N VAL A 454 2.23 30.06 -7.31
CA VAL A 454 2.09 29.80 -8.76
C VAL A 454 3.44 29.52 -9.45
N GLN A 455 4.54 30.11 -8.96
CA GLN A 455 5.89 29.88 -9.48
C GLN A 455 6.34 28.42 -9.33
N ALA A 456 6.03 27.76 -8.21
CA ALA A 456 6.44 26.37 -7.97
C ALA A 456 5.68 25.38 -8.87
N TRP A 457 4.41 25.67 -9.20
CA TRP A 457 3.64 24.90 -10.18
C TRP A 457 4.15 25.09 -11.61
N ASN A 458 4.59 26.31 -11.96
CA ASN A 458 5.19 26.58 -13.27
C ASN A 458 6.57 25.93 -13.44
N GLU A 459 7.35 25.77 -12.37
CA GLU A 459 8.61 25.01 -12.41
C GLU A 459 8.38 23.49 -12.57
N LEU A 460 7.27 22.96 -12.07
CA LEU A 460 6.91 21.54 -12.17
C LEU A 460 6.30 21.16 -13.54
N PHE A 461 5.44 22.02 -14.11
CA PHE A 461 4.69 21.72 -15.34
C PHE A 461 5.12 22.53 -16.57
N GLY A 462 5.90 23.60 -16.40
CA GLY A 462 6.37 24.44 -17.50
C GLY A 462 7.53 23.83 -18.29
N LYS A 463 7.65 24.19 -19.58
CA LYS A 463 8.89 23.96 -20.35
C LYS A 463 10.04 24.60 -19.59
N LYS A 464 11.11 23.83 -19.37
CA LYS A 464 12.36 24.23 -18.72
C LYS A 464 12.91 25.53 -19.34
N ASN A 465 12.49 26.68 -18.81
CA ASN A 465 13.31 27.87 -18.91
C ASN A 465 14.50 27.61 -18.00
N LYS A 466 15.71 27.89 -18.50
CA LYS A 466 16.94 27.85 -17.71
C LYS A 466 16.65 28.53 -16.37
N PRO A 467 17.02 27.92 -15.22
CA PRO A 467 16.96 28.66 -13.98
C PRO A 467 17.93 29.82 -14.13
N ASP A 468 17.40 31.03 -14.28
CA ASP A 468 18.14 32.23 -13.91
C ASP A 468 18.40 32.06 -12.42
N TYR A 469 19.62 31.64 -12.08
CA TYR A 469 20.16 31.80 -10.74
C TYR A 469 20.27 33.32 -10.49
N LYS A 470 19.14 33.95 -10.13
CA LYS A 470 19.18 35.22 -9.43
C LYS A 470 19.56 34.89 -8.00
N ILE A 471 20.87 34.87 -7.78
CA ILE A 471 21.45 35.23 -6.49
C ILE A 471 20.74 36.52 -6.08
N SER A 472 19.96 36.47 -5.00
CA SER A 472 19.55 37.67 -4.31
C SER A 472 20.81 38.45 -3.99
N ASN A 473 20.99 39.58 -4.68
CA ASN A 473 22.07 40.55 -4.49
C ASN A 473 21.96 41.26 -3.12
N SER A 474 21.86 40.49 -2.05
CA SER A 474 21.91 40.94 -0.66
C SER A 474 22.74 39.95 0.15
N HIS A 475 23.97 39.73 -0.30
CA HIS A 475 25.18 39.58 0.51
C HIS A 475 26.31 39.15 -0.45
N LYS A 476 26.82 40.14 -1.20
CA LYS A 476 28.26 40.15 -1.48
C LYS A 476 28.95 40.24 -0.11
N VAL A 477 29.28 39.11 0.48
CA VAL A 477 30.35 39.08 1.48
C VAL A 477 31.61 39.35 0.68
N ASN A 478 32.05 40.60 0.76
CA ASN A 478 33.33 41.06 0.27
C ASN A 478 34.43 40.08 0.67
N THR A 479 35.05 39.45 -0.31
CA THR A 479 36.36 38.78 -0.24
C THR A 479 37.52 39.77 0.04
N GLN A 480 37.25 40.93 0.65
CA GLN A 480 38.26 41.93 1.05
C GLN A 480 37.99 42.60 2.40
N SER A 481 37.05 42.11 3.22
CA SER A 481 36.79 42.75 4.53
C SER A 481 36.45 41.76 5.65
N SER A 482 37.33 40.79 5.88
CA SER A 482 37.38 40.03 7.15
C SER A 482 38.56 40.43 8.05
N ASN A 483 39.43 41.35 7.61
CA ASN A 483 40.58 41.84 8.39
C ASN A 483 40.29 43.06 9.29
N LYS A 484 39.03 43.30 9.71
CA LYS A 484 38.73 44.53 10.47
C LYS A 484 37.80 44.42 11.69
N TYR A 485 37.41 43.21 12.10
CA TYR A 485 36.71 43.00 13.36
C TYR A 485 37.35 41.90 14.19
N LEU A 486 38.57 42.16 14.65
CA LEU A 486 39.15 41.63 15.89
C LEU A 486 40.37 42.47 16.26
N LYS A 487 40.12 43.72 16.68
CA LYS A 487 41.07 44.49 17.49
C LYS A 487 40.30 45.28 18.52
N ARG A 488 40.67 45.07 19.80
CA ARG A 488 40.15 45.63 21.06
C ARG A 488 38.80 45.05 21.52
N LYS A 489 38.64 44.54 22.74
CA LYS A 489 39.48 44.55 23.95
C LYS A 489 38.84 43.54 24.91
N ASN A 490 39.58 42.58 25.44
CA ASN A 490 39.37 42.11 26.81
C ASN A 490 40.66 41.47 27.34
N ASN A 491 41.25 42.18 28.30
CA ASN A 491 42.28 41.68 29.17
C ASN A 491 41.61 40.77 30.20
N ASN A 492 41.97 39.48 30.22
CA ASN A 492 42.62 38.81 31.35
C ASN A 492 42.39 37.30 31.32
N SER A 493 43.51 36.61 31.53
CA SER A 493 43.71 35.29 32.14
C SER A 493 43.15 34.04 31.45
N ASN A 494 44.12 33.31 30.89
CA ASN A 494 44.37 31.87 30.98
C ASN A 494 43.58 30.89 30.09
N GLU A 495 44.41 30.04 29.45
CA GLU A 495 44.16 28.67 28.95
C GLU A 495 43.77 28.44 27.48
N GLY A 496 44.67 27.73 26.77
CA GLY A 496 44.35 26.74 25.73
C GLY A 496 44.37 27.20 24.27
N GLU A 497 45.55 27.27 23.65
CA GLU A 497 45.67 27.35 22.18
C GLU A 497 45.33 26.00 21.52
N ILE A 498 44.28 25.96 20.69
CA ILE A 498 44.00 24.85 19.77
C ILE A 498 44.31 25.35 18.35
N TYR A 499 45.33 24.76 17.72
CA TYR A 499 45.74 25.04 16.35
C TYR A 499 44.69 24.48 15.37
N LEU A 500 43.99 25.37 14.66
CA LEU A 500 43.37 25.04 13.37
C LEU A 500 44.42 25.35 12.29
N GLU A 501 45.14 24.33 11.85
CA GLU A 501 45.95 24.44 10.64
C GLU A 501 45.03 24.69 9.44
N ASP A 502 45.13 25.89 8.90
CA ASP A 502 44.70 26.25 7.57
C ASP A 502 45.21 25.21 6.57
N VAL A 503 44.29 24.55 5.86
CA VAL A 503 44.61 23.91 4.58
C VAL A 503 44.90 25.03 3.58
N ASN A 504 46.07 25.67 3.75
CA ASN A 504 46.61 26.59 2.79
C ASN A 504 47.01 25.81 1.55
N LYS A 505 46.60 26.36 0.41
CA LYS A 505 47.09 26.05 -0.92
C LYS A 505 48.58 25.70 -0.88
N ILE A 506 48.87 24.44 -1.16
CA ILE A 506 50.16 24.06 -1.69
C ILE A 506 50.17 24.59 -3.13
N GLU A 507 50.69 25.81 -3.31
CA GLU A 507 51.29 26.21 -4.58
C GLU A 507 52.60 25.41 -4.67
N THR A 508 52.50 24.20 -5.19
CA THR A 508 53.64 23.50 -5.79
C THR A 508 53.56 23.66 -7.29
N ASP A 509 54.75 23.76 -7.87
CA ASP A 509 55.07 24.03 -9.26
C ASP A 509 54.24 23.22 -10.27
N GLU A 510 54.18 23.73 -11.51
CA GLU A 510 53.32 23.33 -12.64
C GLU A 510 53.47 21.89 -13.18
N ASP A 511 53.57 20.86 -12.33
CA ASP A 511 53.65 19.46 -12.75
C ASP A 511 52.39 18.66 -12.32
N GLU A 512 51.70 18.13 -13.34
CA GLU A 512 50.57 17.17 -13.33
C GLU A 512 49.31 17.58 -12.55
N ARG A 513 48.41 18.33 -13.21
CA ARG A 513 47.01 18.43 -12.77
C ARG A 513 46.39 17.03 -12.79
N ILE A 514 46.19 16.46 -11.60
CA ILE A 514 45.30 15.31 -11.40
C ILE A 514 43.91 15.73 -11.89
N ASP A 515 43.38 14.99 -12.87
CA ASP A 515 42.12 15.29 -13.54
C ASP A 515 40.95 14.97 -12.59
N ASP A 516 40.68 15.88 -11.65
CA ASP A 516 39.60 15.78 -10.67
C ASP A 516 38.24 15.69 -11.39
N PHE A 517 37.49 14.61 -11.14
CA PHE A 517 36.24 14.30 -11.83
C PHE A 517 35.04 15.03 -11.19
N ILE A 518 35.01 15.08 -9.86
CA ILE A 518 33.92 15.68 -9.09
C ILE A 518 34.51 16.54 -7.98
N HIS A 519 34.18 17.83 -7.97
CA HIS A 519 34.44 18.73 -6.85
C HIS A 519 33.17 18.92 -6.03
N VAL A 520 33.30 18.72 -4.72
CA VAL A 520 32.20 18.83 -3.78
C VAL A 520 32.57 19.83 -2.71
N ASN A 521 31.81 20.93 -2.63
CA ASN A 521 32.08 22.03 -1.72
C ASN A 521 30.93 22.24 -0.72
N CYS A 522 31.29 22.31 0.56
CA CYS A 522 30.46 22.70 1.69
C CYS A 522 29.13 21.91 1.84
N ILE A 523 29.16 20.58 1.69
CA ILE A 523 27.99 19.75 1.99
C ILE A 523 27.60 19.94 3.46
N THR A 524 26.39 20.44 3.65
CA THR A 524 25.76 20.58 4.96
C THR A 524 24.40 19.91 4.93
N LYS A 525 24.10 19.08 5.93
CA LYS A 525 22.81 18.42 6.08
C LYS A 525 22.31 18.51 7.51
N LYS A 526 21.15 19.15 7.68
CA LYS A 526 20.40 19.22 8.95
C LYS A 526 19.04 18.55 8.79
N TYR A 527 18.71 17.59 9.66
CA TYR A 527 17.40 16.91 9.65
C TYR A 527 16.38 17.62 10.55
N SER A 528 16.84 18.15 11.68
CA SER A 528 16.10 18.98 12.62
C SER A 528 17.00 20.11 13.13
N HIS A 529 16.47 21.02 13.94
CA HIS A 529 17.27 22.10 14.54
C HIS A 529 18.46 21.56 15.36
N ASP A 530 18.30 20.40 16.02
CA ASP A 530 19.28 19.83 16.94
C ASP A 530 20.14 18.71 16.33
N CYS A 531 19.83 18.26 15.10
CA CYS A 531 20.53 17.15 14.46
C CYS A 531 21.21 17.58 13.16
N VAL A 532 22.49 17.97 13.28
CA VAL A 532 23.40 18.21 12.17
C VAL A 532 24.10 16.90 11.80
N ALA A 533 23.75 16.34 10.64
CA ALA A 533 24.33 15.08 10.17
C ALA A 533 25.63 15.28 9.39
N LEU A 534 25.76 16.41 8.69
CA LEU A 534 26.98 16.82 7.97
C LEU A 534 27.17 18.33 8.13
N ASP A 535 28.41 18.75 8.39
CA ASP A 535 28.80 20.13 8.66
C ASP A 535 29.94 20.56 7.73
N THR A 536 29.62 21.29 6.66
CA THR A 536 30.57 21.89 5.71
C THR A 536 31.64 20.94 5.15
N VAL A 537 31.24 19.71 4.77
CA VAL A 537 32.16 18.72 4.21
C VAL A 537 32.53 19.08 2.77
N SER A 538 33.83 19.15 2.46
CA SER A 538 34.34 19.43 1.10
C SER A 538 35.44 18.44 0.72
N PHE A 539 35.42 17.94 -0.52
CA PHE A 539 36.41 17.00 -1.05
C PHE A 539 36.33 16.90 -2.57
N ASN A 540 37.38 16.32 -3.17
CA ASN A 540 37.45 16.02 -4.59
C ASN A 540 37.47 14.49 -4.80
N LEU A 541 36.82 14.03 -5.86
CA LEU A 541 36.90 12.64 -6.33
C LEU A 541 37.62 12.62 -7.67
N VAL A 542 38.61 11.73 -7.78
CA VAL A 542 39.39 11.53 -9.00
C VAL A 542 38.74 10.45 -9.86
N LYS A 543 38.88 10.56 -11.18
CA LYS A 543 38.33 9.60 -12.13
C LYS A 543 39.03 8.23 -12.00
N GLY A 544 38.24 7.15 -11.89
CA GLY A 544 38.75 5.78 -11.84
C GLY A 544 39.35 5.36 -10.50
N GLU A 545 39.32 6.21 -9.47
CA GLU A 545 39.80 5.85 -8.14
C GLU A 545 38.72 5.19 -7.27
N VAL A 546 39.17 4.31 -6.38
CA VAL A 546 38.35 3.75 -5.30
C VAL A 546 38.59 4.56 -4.03
N THR A 547 37.59 5.33 -3.61
CA THR A 547 37.60 6.13 -2.39
C THR A 547 36.82 5.41 -1.29
N ILE A 548 37.47 5.18 -0.15
CA ILE A 548 36.85 4.58 1.04
C ILE A 548 36.47 5.68 2.04
N ILE A 549 35.24 5.64 2.54
CA ILE A 549 34.75 6.51 3.60
C ILE A 549 34.64 5.69 4.89
N ILE A 550 35.41 6.06 5.91
CA ILE A 550 35.44 5.39 7.22
C ILE A 550 35.08 6.35 8.35
N GLY A 551 34.64 5.81 9.48
CA GLY A 551 34.29 6.57 10.68
C GLY A 551 33.38 5.78 11.61
N PRO A 552 33.12 6.26 12.84
CA PRO A 552 32.22 5.60 13.78
C PRO A 552 30.76 5.60 13.31
N ASN A 553 29.92 4.81 13.99
CA ASN A 553 28.47 4.85 13.77
C ASN A 553 27.92 6.23 14.15
N GLY A 554 27.03 6.78 13.33
CA GLY A 554 26.52 8.14 13.51
C GLY A 554 27.43 9.26 12.99
N ALA A 555 28.59 8.95 12.39
CA ALA A 555 29.47 9.97 11.80
C ALA A 555 28.88 10.72 10.59
N GLY A 556 27.84 10.18 9.95
CA GLY A 556 27.21 10.77 8.76
C GLY A 556 27.51 10.06 7.43
N LYS A 557 28.22 8.92 7.45
CA LYS A 557 28.67 8.16 6.26
C LYS A 557 27.56 7.88 5.23
N SER A 558 26.51 7.18 5.66
CA SER A 558 25.37 6.85 4.79
C SER A 558 24.59 8.09 4.37
N THR A 559 24.54 9.14 5.20
CA THR A 559 23.92 10.43 4.80
C THR A 559 24.70 11.08 3.67
N LEU A 560 26.04 11.05 3.73
CA LEU A 560 26.89 11.57 2.67
C LEU A 560 26.69 10.78 1.37
N LEU A 561 26.75 9.45 1.39
CA LEU A 561 26.49 8.62 0.20
C LEU A 561 25.10 8.85 -0.40
N ASN A 562 24.06 8.99 0.43
CA ASN A 562 22.70 9.25 -0.05
C ASN A 562 22.57 10.65 -0.70
N ILE A 563 23.37 11.63 -0.27
CA ILE A 563 23.43 12.95 -0.92
C ILE A 563 24.18 12.85 -2.25
N LEU A 564 25.34 12.18 -2.27
CA LEU A 564 26.15 12.01 -3.48
C LEU A 564 25.43 11.21 -4.58
N SER A 565 24.67 10.18 -4.19
CA SER A 565 23.82 9.43 -5.12
C SER A 565 22.59 10.22 -5.59
N GLY A 566 22.29 11.37 -4.97
CA GLY A 566 21.12 12.20 -5.31
C GLY A 566 19.80 11.66 -4.77
N MET A 567 19.83 10.75 -3.78
CA MET A 567 18.64 10.24 -3.10
C MET A 567 18.08 11.23 -2.08
N ILE A 568 18.95 12.04 -1.45
CA ILE A 568 18.59 13.03 -0.45
C ILE A 568 19.19 14.37 -0.86
N ASP A 569 18.42 15.46 -0.77
CA ASP A 569 18.96 16.80 -0.96
C ASP A 569 19.82 17.25 0.22
N SER A 570 20.95 17.87 -0.06
CA SER A 570 21.73 18.65 0.91
C SER A 570 20.98 19.91 1.32
N THR A 571 21.23 20.40 2.53
CA THR A 571 20.75 21.72 2.98
C THR A 571 21.53 22.85 2.30
N PHE A 572 22.85 22.68 2.17
CA PHE A 572 23.74 23.51 1.35
C PHE A 572 24.76 22.60 0.68
N CYS A 573 25.08 22.85 -0.58
CA CYS A 573 26.13 22.16 -1.33
C CYS A 573 26.39 22.91 -2.63
N SER A 574 27.65 22.96 -3.07
CA SER A 574 28.02 23.24 -4.46
C SER A 574 28.74 22.01 -5.03
N VAL A 575 28.32 21.56 -6.21
CA VAL A 575 28.87 20.38 -6.88
C VAL A 575 29.25 20.74 -8.29
N GLU A 576 30.47 20.40 -8.67
CA GLU A 576 30.98 20.54 -10.01
C GLU A 576 31.41 19.17 -10.53
N ILE A 577 30.94 18.77 -11.71
CA ILE A 577 31.29 17.49 -12.35
C ILE A 577 31.82 17.82 -13.75
N ASP A 578 33.01 17.33 -14.09
CA ASP A 578 33.72 17.65 -15.34
C ASP A 578 33.78 19.18 -15.62
N GLY A 579 34.09 19.98 -14.60
CA GLY A 579 34.21 21.44 -14.72
C GLY A 579 32.88 22.19 -14.92
N LYS A 580 31.73 21.53 -14.62
CA LYS A 580 30.39 22.13 -14.76
C LYS A 580 29.60 22.03 -13.46
N GLU A 581 29.14 23.18 -12.96
CA GLU A 581 28.20 23.24 -11.85
C GLU A 581 26.92 22.46 -12.18
N THR A 582 26.57 21.52 -11.29
CA THR A 582 25.43 20.63 -11.48
C THR A 582 24.82 20.26 -10.14
N THR A 583 23.76 19.46 -10.18
CA THR A 583 23.18 18.84 -8.99
C THR A 583 23.22 17.33 -9.16
N PHE A 584 23.41 16.58 -8.07
CA PHE A 584 23.38 15.12 -8.10
C PHE A 584 22.09 14.58 -8.75
N LYS A 585 20.96 15.28 -8.57
CA LYS A 585 19.68 14.97 -9.22
C LYS A 585 19.74 14.94 -10.75
N LYS A 586 20.47 15.86 -11.39
CA LYS A 586 20.62 15.89 -12.86
C LYS A 586 21.47 14.74 -13.39
N ASN A 587 22.39 14.24 -12.56
CA ASN A 587 23.36 13.23 -12.94
C ASN A 587 23.01 11.81 -12.47
N GLN A 588 21.83 11.60 -11.86
CA GLN A 588 21.35 10.30 -11.36
C GLN A 588 21.50 9.15 -12.38
N LYS A 589 21.25 9.41 -13.67
CA LYS A 589 21.39 8.41 -14.75
C LYS A 589 22.80 7.82 -14.87
N ASN A 590 23.81 8.60 -14.48
CA ASN A 590 25.23 8.24 -14.56
C ASN A 590 25.74 7.62 -13.26
N VAL A 591 24.88 7.32 -12.29
CA VAL A 591 25.27 6.84 -10.97
C VAL A 591 24.80 5.39 -10.79
N GLY A 592 25.71 4.50 -10.37
CA GLY A 592 25.35 3.22 -9.76
C GLY A 592 25.24 3.38 -8.24
N ALA A 593 24.27 2.70 -7.60
CA ALA A 593 24.13 2.73 -6.15
C ALA A 593 23.87 1.33 -5.59
N VAL A 594 24.58 0.99 -4.51
CA VAL A 594 24.32 -0.16 -3.65
C VAL A 594 23.96 0.37 -2.27
N PHE A 595 22.76 0.08 -1.78
CA PHE A 595 22.31 0.52 -0.46
C PHE A 595 22.74 -0.46 0.62
N GLN A 596 22.65 -0.06 1.88
CA GLN A 596 22.88 -0.97 3.02
C GLN A 596 21.93 -2.17 2.99
N SER A 597 20.65 -1.95 2.69
CA SER A 597 19.66 -3.01 2.44
C SER A 597 19.81 -3.56 1.03
N ASN A 598 19.59 -4.87 0.86
CA ASN A 598 19.56 -5.47 -0.47
C ASN A 598 18.31 -5.03 -1.25
N VAL A 599 18.51 -4.46 -2.44
CA VAL A 599 17.43 -3.91 -3.28
C VAL A 599 17.37 -4.69 -4.59
N PHE A 600 16.35 -5.53 -4.72
CA PHE A 600 15.99 -6.30 -5.92
C PHE A 600 14.54 -6.75 -5.78
N ILE A 601 14.01 -7.40 -6.83
CA ILE A 601 12.67 -7.98 -6.80
C ILE A 601 12.77 -9.47 -6.52
N GLU A 602 12.24 -9.87 -5.37
CA GLU A 602 12.35 -11.21 -4.78
C GLU A 602 11.79 -12.35 -5.64
N LEU A 603 10.66 -12.10 -6.32
CA LEU A 603 9.95 -13.10 -7.16
C LEU A 603 10.45 -13.14 -8.61
N LEU A 604 11.46 -12.34 -8.94
CA LEU A 604 12.17 -12.42 -10.23
C LEU A 604 13.45 -13.22 -10.05
N THR A 605 13.86 -13.90 -11.10
CA THR A 605 15.16 -14.59 -11.16
C THR A 605 16.32 -13.59 -11.18
N VAL A 606 17.55 -14.06 -10.98
CA VAL A 606 18.76 -13.23 -11.13
C VAL A 606 18.80 -12.58 -12.51
N LYS A 607 18.59 -13.37 -13.57
CA LYS A 607 18.56 -12.86 -14.94
C LYS A 607 17.47 -11.81 -15.16
N GLU A 608 16.24 -12.10 -14.74
CA GLU A 608 15.11 -11.17 -14.93
C GLU A 608 15.27 -9.87 -14.15
N ASN A 609 15.89 -9.91 -12.97
CA ASN A 609 16.25 -8.69 -12.25
C ASN A 609 17.22 -7.84 -13.08
N LEU A 610 18.32 -8.44 -13.56
CA LEU A 610 19.31 -7.72 -14.37
C LEU A 610 18.71 -7.19 -15.69
N GLU A 611 17.87 -7.97 -16.37
CA GLU A 611 17.12 -7.55 -17.57
C GLU A 611 16.24 -6.33 -17.28
N LEU A 612 15.48 -6.35 -16.19
CA LEU A 612 14.56 -5.29 -15.81
C LEU A 612 15.33 -4.00 -15.49
N PHE A 613 16.31 -4.06 -14.59
CA PHE A 613 17.09 -2.88 -14.21
C PHE A 613 17.92 -2.34 -15.39
N GLY A 614 18.45 -3.22 -16.24
CA GLY A 614 19.19 -2.82 -17.44
C GLY A 614 18.30 -2.13 -18.47
N THR A 615 17.08 -2.63 -18.67
CA THR A 615 16.07 -1.99 -19.51
C THR A 615 15.65 -0.62 -18.98
N ILE A 616 15.47 -0.49 -17.65
CA ILE A 616 15.11 0.77 -17.00
C ILE A 616 16.23 1.81 -17.16
N ARG A 617 17.48 1.38 -17.09
CA ARG A 617 18.65 2.23 -17.34
C ARG A 617 18.79 2.67 -18.80
N GLY A 618 18.05 2.04 -19.71
CA GLY A 618 18.01 2.39 -21.14
C GLY A 618 19.01 1.63 -21.99
N LEU A 619 19.48 0.46 -21.57
CA LEU A 619 20.38 -0.36 -22.38
C LEU A 619 19.66 -0.91 -23.63
N PRO A 620 20.32 -0.89 -24.81
CA PRO A 620 19.80 -1.55 -25.99
C PRO A 620 19.81 -3.07 -25.81
N GLU A 621 18.78 -3.80 -26.28
CA GLU A 621 18.67 -5.27 -26.14
C GLU A 621 19.92 -6.00 -26.64
N GLU A 622 20.50 -5.54 -27.75
CA GLU A 622 21.72 -6.12 -28.34
C GLU A 622 22.90 -6.15 -27.36
N ASN A 623 23.03 -5.12 -26.52
CA ASN A 623 24.10 -5.02 -25.52
C ASN A 623 23.64 -5.54 -24.16
N LEU A 624 22.33 -5.61 -23.91
CA LEU A 624 21.78 -5.99 -22.61
C LEU A 624 22.16 -7.43 -22.26
N GLU A 625 21.96 -8.39 -23.17
CA GLU A 625 22.30 -9.80 -22.90
C GLU A 625 23.81 -9.97 -22.66
N GLN A 626 24.65 -9.39 -23.51
CA GLN A 626 26.10 -9.45 -23.36
C GLN A 626 26.57 -8.84 -22.04
N MET A 627 25.97 -7.73 -21.62
CA MET A 627 26.29 -7.09 -20.35
C MET A 627 25.82 -7.93 -19.16
N ILE A 628 24.67 -8.57 -19.25
CA ILE A 628 24.16 -9.48 -18.22
C ILE A 628 25.09 -10.67 -18.05
N ASP A 629 25.50 -11.32 -19.14
CA ASP A 629 26.42 -12.46 -19.09
C ASP A 629 27.79 -12.06 -18.51
N LYS A 630 28.29 -10.87 -18.87
CA LYS A 630 29.51 -10.30 -18.29
C LYS A 630 29.38 -10.05 -16.79
N ILE A 631 28.25 -9.51 -16.33
CA ILE A 631 28.00 -9.27 -14.89
C ILE A 631 27.89 -10.59 -14.13
N ILE A 632 27.14 -11.56 -14.66
CA ILE A 632 26.97 -12.89 -14.05
C ILE A 632 28.32 -13.58 -13.88
N SER A 633 29.16 -13.56 -14.92
CA SER A 633 30.50 -14.17 -14.87
C SER A 633 31.46 -13.43 -13.95
N THR A 634 31.44 -12.09 -13.96
CA THR A 634 32.28 -11.28 -13.06
C THR A 634 31.95 -11.55 -11.59
N LEU A 635 30.67 -11.73 -11.26
CA LEU A 635 30.19 -11.95 -9.89
C LEU A 635 30.16 -13.43 -9.48
N GLN A 636 30.47 -14.35 -10.38
CA GLN A 636 30.40 -15.80 -10.16
C GLN A 636 28.99 -16.25 -9.74
N LEU A 637 27.98 -15.86 -10.52
CA LEU A 637 26.56 -16.16 -10.26
C LEU A 637 25.97 -17.18 -11.27
N GLU A 638 26.81 -17.84 -12.08
CA GLU A 638 26.40 -18.74 -13.17
C GLU A 638 25.49 -19.89 -12.68
N GLY A 639 25.76 -20.43 -11.50
CA GLY A 639 24.95 -21.50 -10.90
C GLY A 639 23.59 -21.05 -10.36
N SER A 640 23.29 -19.75 -10.38
CA SER A 640 22.09 -19.16 -9.76
C SER A 640 21.30 -18.24 -10.69
N VAL A 641 21.58 -18.28 -11.99
CA VAL A 641 21.01 -17.36 -13.00
C VAL A 641 19.48 -17.45 -13.06
N ASP A 642 18.94 -18.67 -13.03
CA ASP A 642 17.50 -18.94 -13.11
C ASP A 642 16.86 -19.12 -11.71
N THR A 643 17.61 -18.87 -10.64
CA THR A 643 17.11 -18.95 -9.26
C THR A 643 16.40 -17.65 -8.90
N TYR A 644 15.26 -17.74 -8.21
CA TYR A 644 14.56 -16.57 -7.67
C TYR A 644 15.44 -15.81 -6.67
N ALA A 645 15.42 -14.47 -6.73
CA ALA A 645 16.26 -13.64 -5.88
C ALA A 645 16.00 -13.85 -4.38
N LYS A 646 14.78 -14.23 -3.98
CA LYS A 646 14.46 -14.58 -2.59
C LYS A 646 15.21 -15.82 -2.08
N ASP A 647 15.50 -16.78 -2.95
CA ASP A 647 16.08 -18.10 -2.62
C ASP A 647 17.62 -18.07 -2.65
N LEU A 648 18.22 -16.93 -3.03
CA LEU A 648 19.67 -16.71 -2.98
C LEU A 648 20.21 -16.64 -1.54
N SER A 649 21.45 -17.07 -1.34
CA SER A 649 22.18 -16.86 -0.09
C SER A 649 22.42 -15.37 0.18
N GLY A 650 22.69 -14.99 1.44
CA GLY A 650 22.96 -13.59 1.80
C GLY A 650 24.08 -12.94 0.96
N GLY A 651 25.17 -13.68 0.73
CA GLY A 651 26.27 -13.22 -0.14
C GLY A 651 25.90 -13.11 -1.61
N GLN A 652 25.13 -14.07 -2.15
CA GLN A 652 24.64 -14.02 -3.53
C GLN A 652 23.66 -12.85 -3.74
N LYS A 653 22.77 -12.58 -2.78
CA LYS A 653 21.88 -11.40 -2.76
C LYS A 653 22.68 -10.11 -2.86
N ARG A 654 23.78 -10.02 -2.12
CA ARG A 654 24.65 -8.84 -2.14
C ARG A 654 25.39 -8.68 -3.47
N LYS A 655 25.91 -9.78 -4.02
CA LYS A 655 26.50 -9.81 -5.36
C LYS A 655 25.51 -9.33 -6.41
N LEU A 656 24.25 -9.78 -6.37
CA LEU A 656 23.21 -9.29 -7.28
C LEU A 656 23.02 -7.77 -7.19
N CYS A 657 22.94 -7.20 -5.98
CA CYS A 657 22.86 -5.73 -5.80
C CYS A 657 24.06 -5.01 -6.44
N VAL A 658 25.27 -5.54 -6.23
CA VAL A 658 26.50 -5.01 -6.83
C VAL A 658 26.44 -5.10 -8.36
N GLY A 659 25.92 -6.20 -8.91
CA GLY A 659 25.69 -6.36 -10.36
C GLY A 659 24.68 -5.38 -10.94
N ILE A 660 23.56 -5.17 -10.24
CA ILE A 660 22.55 -4.18 -10.63
C ILE A 660 23.16 -2.77 -10.70
N SER A 661 24.05 -2.42 -9.76
CA SER A 661 24.73 -1.12 -9.76
C SER A 661 25.65 -0.91 -10.96
N MET A 662 26.26 -1.99 -11.48
CA MET A 662 27.19 -1.98 -12.62
C MET A 662 26.52 -1.98 -13.99
N LEU A 663 25.22 -2.28 -14.09
CA LEU A 663 24.52 -2.32 -15.38
C LEU A 663 24.75 -1.04 -16.18
N GLY A 664 25.17 -1.12 -17.43
CA GLY A 664 25.38 0.05 -18.27
C GLY A 664 26.60 0.91 -17.93
N ASP A 665 27.59 0.33 -17.25
CA ASP A 665 28.93 0.89 -17.02
C ASP A 665 28.89 2.36 -16.52
N PRO A 666 28.27 2.64 -15.35
CA PRO A 666 28.28 3.98 -14.80
C PRO A 666 29.70 4.51 -14.58
N PRO A 667 29.96 5.81 -14.83
CA PRO A 667 31.22 6.43 -14.47
C PRO A 667 31.49 6.46 -12.96
N ILE A 668 30.44 6.48 -12.13
CA ILE A 668 30.56 6.48 -10.68
C ILE A 668 29.60 5.50 -10.01
N ILE A 669 30.10 4.74 -9.03
CA ILE A 669 29.30 3.83 -8.21
C ILE A 669 29.47 4.19 -6.72
N PHE A 670 28.36 4.34 -6.02
CA PHE A 670 28.29 4.51 -4.58
C PHE A 670 27.89 3.19 -3.92
N MET A 671 28.65 2.72 -2.93
CA MET A 671 28.33 1.49 -2.21
C MET A 671 28.28 1.73 -0.71
N ASP A 672 27.10 1.59 -0.11
CA ASP A 672 26.91 1.71 1.33
C ASP A 672 27.09 0.35 2.01
N GLU A 673 28.23 0.14 2.67
CA GLU A 673 28.61 -1.10 3.37
C GLU A 673 28.44 -2.37 2.50
N PRO A 674 29.12 -2.49 1.36
CA PRO A 674 28.91 -3.59 0.39
C PRO A 674 29.16 -4.99 0.98
N THR A 675 29.92 -5.11 2.07
CA THR A 675 30.36 -6.40 2.63
C THR A 675 29.75 -6.71 4.00
N ALA A 676 28.84 -5.88 4.51
CA ALA A 676 28.18 -6.10 5.80
C ALA A 676 27.25 -7.33 5.74
N GLY A 677 27.39 -8.25 6.70
CA GLY A 677 26.55 -9.44 6.82
C GLY A 677 26.77 -10.50 5.71
N VAL A 678 27.91 -10.45 5.03
CA VAL A 678 28.28 -11.38 3.94
C VAL A 678 29.33 -12.38 4.43
N ASP A 679 29.26 -13.62 3.94
CA ASP A 679 30.27 -14.66 4.21
C ASP A 679 31.65 -14.31 3.62
N LEU A 680 32.72 -14.85 4.20
CA LEU A 680 34.09 -14.52 3.82
C LEU A 680 34.37 -14.71 2.31
N MET A 681 33.88 -15.78 1.70
CA MET A 681 34.13 -16.07 0.28
C MET A 681 33.44 -15.07 -0.64
N SER A 682 32.16 -14.79 -0.39
CA SER A 682 31.41 -13.77 -1.13
C SER A 682 32.00 -12.38 -0.97
N LYS A 683 32.50 -12.06 0.22
CA LYS A 683 33.14 -10.80 0.55
C LYS A 683 34.44 -10.57 -0.23
N LEU A 684 35.32 -11.58 -0.27
CA LEU A 684 36.53 -11.57 -1.09
C LEU A 684 36.19 -11.42 -2.57
N SER A 685 35.14 -12.11 -3.04
CA SER A 685 34.65 -11.99 -4.42
C SER A 685 34.15 -10.58 -4.76
N ILE A 686 33.44 -9.91 -3.85
CA ILE A 686 32.98 -8.52 -4.03
C ILE A 686 34.17 -7.57 -4.11
N TRP A 687 35.13 -7.66 -3.19
CA TRP A 687 36.34 -6.81 -3.21
C TRP A 687 37.19 -7.05 -4.46
N LYS A 688 37.36 -8.30 -4.87
CA LYS A 688 38.03 -8.66 -6.13
C LYS A 688 37.33 -8.02 -7.32
N THR A 689 35.99 -8.04 -7.33
CA THR A 689 35.20 -7.43 -8.39
C THR A 689 35.39 -5.91 -8.42
N ILE A 690 35.37 -5.25 -7.25
CA ILE A 690 35.64 -3.80 -7.12
C ILE A 690 37.05 -3.45 -7.61
N GLY A 691 38.07 -4.22 -7.22
CA GLY A 691 39.45 -4.00 -7.68
C GLY A 691 39.66 -4.21 -9.17
N GLN A 692 38.79 -4.97 -9.84
CA GLN A 692 38.79 -5.12 -11.29
C GLN A 692 38.13 -3.93 -12.03
N MET A 693 37.47 -3.01 -11.32
CA MET A 693 36.79 -1.85 -11.90
C MET A 693 37.75 -0.66 -12.15
N THR A 694 38.81 -0.86 -12.92
CA THR A 694 39.89 0.15 -13.08
C THR A 694 39.47 1.47 -13.74
N ASN A 695 38.28 1.53 -14.37
CA ASN A 695 37.81 2.70 -15.12
C ASN A 695 36.57 3.35 -14.47
N ILE A 696 36.12 2.85 -13.32
CA ILE A 696 34.92 3.34 -12.63
C ILE A 696 35.37 4.01 -11.33
N THR A 697 34.91 5.24 -11.09
CA THR A 697 35.10 5.86 -9.78
C THR A 697 34.17 5.17 -8.78
N ALA A 698 34.72 4.58 -7.73
CA ALA A 698 33.92 3.90 -6.71
C ALA A 698 34.07 4.62 -5.36
N VAL A 699 32.96 4.92 -4.71
CA VAL A 699 32.95 5.49 -3.36
C VAL A 699 32.23 4.54 -2.42
N ILE A 700 32.95 4.02 -1.43
CA ILE A 700 32.50 2.90 -0.61
C ILE A 700 32.56 3.29 0.85
N THR A 701 31.49 3.08 1.61
CA THR A 701 31.55 3.13 3.07
C THR A 701 31.84 1.76 3.63
N THR A 702 32.72 1.70 4.63
CA THR A 702 33.02 0.50 5.39
C THR A 702 33.32 0.86 6.84
N HIS A 703 33.18 -0.11 7.74
CA HIS A 703 33.64 0.00 9.13
C HIS A 703 34.96 -0.75 9.35
N THR A 704 35.33 -1.66 8.45
CA THR A 704 36.56 -2.46 8.46
C THR A 704 37.53 -1.93 7.42
N LEU A 705 38.69 -1.42 7.86
CA LEU A 705 39.69 -0.87 6.95
C LEU A 705 40.60 -1.96 6.40
N GLU A 706 40.88 -3.00 7.18
CA GLU A 706 41.75 -4.14 6.79
C GLU A 706 41.39 -4.72 5.42
N GLU A 707 40.10 -4.78 5.12
CA GLU A 707 39.59 -5.42 3.90
C GLU A 707 39.64 -4.49 2.70
N ALA A 708 39.43 -3.19 2.95
CA ALA A 708 39.38 -2.17 1.92
C ALA A 708 40.77 -1.68 1.54
N GLU A 709 41.76 -1.81 2.44
CA GLU A 709 43.14 -1.33 2.25
C GLU A 709 43.78 -1.88 0.96
N SER A 710 43.48 -3.12 0.59
CA SER A 710 44.04 -3.76 -0.62
C SER A 710 43.52 -3.17 -1.95
N VAL A 711 42.38 -2.48 -1.94
CA VAL A 711 41.70 -1.96 -3.14
C VAL A 711 41.60 -0.43 -3.13
N MET A 712 41.79 0.18 -1.97
CA MET A 712 41.66 1.61 -1.72
C MET A 712 42.76 2.42 -2.42
N HIS A 713 42.35 3.49 -3.10
CA HIS A 713 43.25 4.50 -3.63
C HIS A 713 43.28 5.74 -2.72
N ARG A 714 42.11 6.13 -2.19
CA ARG A 714 41.94 7.28 -1.26
C ARG A 714 41.08 6.93 -0.06
N LEU A 715 41.34 7.59 1.05
CA LEU A 715 40.66 7.42 2.33
C LEU A 715 40.08 8.74 2.83
N PHE A 716 38.80 8.72 3.17
CA PHE A 716 38.09 9.81 3.84
C PHE A 716 37.70 9.37 5.25
N VAL A 717 38.21 10.08 6.27
CA VAL A 717 37.84 9.85 7.67
C VAL A 717 36.78 10.86 8.07
N LEU A 718 35.57 10.37 8.35
CA LEU A 718 34.44 11.18 8.77
C LEU A 718 34.18 11.00 10.27
N ASN A 719 34.10 12.10 11.01
CA ASN A 719 33.74 12.08 12.43
C ASN A 719 32.75 13.21 12.75
N LYS A 720 31.65 12.88 13.44
CA LYS A 720 30.60 13.84 13.88
C LYS A 720 30.19 14.83 12.77
N GLY A 721 30.00 14.33 11.55
CA GLY A 721 29.57 15.12 10.39
C GLY A 721 30.66 15.96 9.72
N LYS A 722 31.92 15.87 10.14
CA LYS A 722 33.06 16.60 9.57
C LYS A 722 34.09 15.65 8.96
N LEU A 723 34.69 16.06 7.85
CA LEU A 723 35.80 15.35 7.22
C LEU A 723 37.10 15.71 7.94
N LYS A 724 37.71 14.73 8.61
CA LYS A 724 38.93 14.90 9.42
C LYS A 724 40.19 14.67 8.62
N PHE A 725 40.14 13.70 7.72
CA PHE A 725 41.23 13.37 6.83
C PHE A 725 40.69 13.07 5.44
N SER A 726 41.44 13.51 4.43
CA SER A 726 41.22 13.25 3.01
C SER A 726 42.56 13.12 2.34
N GLY A 727 42.86 11.97 1.77
CA GLY A 727 44.17 11.71 1.17
C GLY A 727 44.39 10.24 0.84
N THR A 728 45.60 9.91 0.43
CA THR A 728 46.01 8.51 0.23
C THR A 728 46.30 7.81 1.57
N PRO A 729 46.29 6.47 1.63
CA PRO A 729 46.69 5.74 2.84
C PRO A 729 48.13 6.06 3.25
N VAL A 730 49.02 6.31 2.29
CA VAL A 730 50.42 6.70 2.53
C VAL A 730 50.49 8.10 3.17
N GLU A 731 49.71 9.05 2.67
CA GLU A 731 49.59 10.39 3.30
C GLU A 731 49.05 10.31 4.72
N MET A 732 48.07 9.44 4.99
CA MET A 732 47.56 9.22 6.35
C MET A 732 48.67 8.72 7.27
N ARG A 733 49.42 7.71 6.82
CA ARG A 733 50.52 7.13 7.58
C ARG A 733 51.63 8.14 7.86
N SER A 734 51.95 8.99 6.89
CA SER A 734 52.95 10.03 7.06
C SER A 734 52.46 11.16 7.98
N LYS A 735 51.21 11.62 7.83
CA LYS A 735 50.67 12.76 8.57
C LYS A 735 50.47 12.45 10.06
N TYR A 736 50.01 11.25 10.38
CA TYR A 736 49.75 10.82 11.75
C TYR A 736 50.89 9.98 12.34
N LYS A 737 52.08 10.04 11.72
CA LYS A 737 53.31 9.38 12.19
C LYS A 737 53.08 7.91 12.55
N CYS A 738 52.73 7.09 11.56
CA CYS A 738 52.72 5.64 11.75
C CYS A 738 54.08 5.17 12.24
N GLY A 739 54.05 4.42 13.33
CA GLY A 739 55.23 3.86 13.95
C GLY A 739 55.27 2.34 13.91
N TYR A 740 56.40 1.82 14.37
CA TYR A 740 56.55 0.42 14.73
C TYR A 740 56.11 0.22 16.18
N VAL A 741 55.41 -0.88 16.42
CA VAL A 741 55.04 -1.36 17.74
C VAL A 741 55.89 -2.59 18.04
N LEU A 742 56.81 -2.45 18.99
CA LEU A 742 57.60 -3.54 19.53
C LEU A 742 56.87 -4.13 20.74
N LYS A 743 56.35 -5.34 20.59
CA LYS A 743 55.72 -6.10 21.66
C LYS A 743 56.73 -7.04 22.29
N ILE A 744 56.89 -6.96 23.61
CA ILE A 744 57.87 -7.75 24.37
C ILE A 744 57.12 -8.83 25.15
N GLU A 745 57.58 -10.07 25.03
CA GLU A 745 57.13 -11.19 25.86
C GLU A 745 58.05 -11.32 27.07
N CYS A 746 57.50 -11.10 28.26
CA CYS A 746 58.21 -11.15 29.53
C CYS A 746 57.31 -11.73 30.65
N PRO A 747 57.88 -12.31 31.72
CA PRO A 747 57.12 -12.79 32.88
C PRO A 747 56.28 -11.69 33.54
N ASP A 748 55.15 -12.05 34.14
CA ASP A 748 54.16 -11.11 34.65
C ASP A 748 54.64 -10.24 35.83
N GLU A 749 55.63 -10.72 36.58
CA GLU A 749 56.11 -10.11 37.82
C GLU A 749 57.11 -8.95 37.58
N GLU A 750 57.76 -8.88 36.41
CA GLU A 750 58.84 -7.92 36.10
C GLU A 750 58.57 -7.07 34.82
N LYS A 751 57.33 -7.07 34.32
CA LYS A 751 56.96 -6.49 33.01
C LYS A 751 57.40 -5.05 32.79
N VAL A 752 57.21 -4.19 33.80
CA VAL A 752 57.42 -2.73 33.71
C VAL A 752 58.92 -2.39 33.71
N GLU A 753 59.70 -3.10 34.52
CA GLU A 753 61.14 -2.88 34.63
C GLU A 753 61.87 -3.34 33.37
N ILE A 754 61.45 -4.50 32.83
CA ILE A 754 61.99 -5.03 31.57
C ILE A 754 61.64 -4.11 30.39
N THR A 755 60.40 -3.60 30.30
CA THR A 755 60.01 -2.68 29.22
C THR A 755 60.75 -1.35 29.29
N ASN A 756 60.95 -0.78 30.48
CA ASN A 756 61.75 0.44 30.66
C ASN A 756 63.22 0.23 30.25
N ASN A 757 63.83 -0.89 30.63
CA ASN A 757 65.21 -1.22 30.22
C ASN A 757 65.36 -1.37 28.71
N VAL A 758 64.35 -1.94 28.04
CA VAL A 758 64.34 -2.03 26.57
C VAL A 758 64.10 -0.66 25.93
N LEU A 759 63.22 0.18 26.50
CA LEU A 759 63.02 1.55 26.05
C LEU A 759 64.33 2.36 26.10
N ASP A 760 65.09 2.26 27.20
CA ASP A 760 66.39 2.91 27.32
C ASP A 760 67.40 2.46 26.25
N CYS A 761 67.34 1.18 25.86
CA CYS A 761 68.16 0.66 24.76
C CYS A 761 67.73 1.23 23.40
N VAL A 762 66.42 1.38 23.18
CA VAL A 762 65.86 2.01 21.97
C VAL A 762 66.25 3.49 21.90
N HIS A 763 66.18 4.23 23.02
CA HIS A 763 66.65 5.61 23.09
C HIS A 763 68.15 5.74 22.78
N LYS A 764 68.99 4.87 23.37
CA LYS A 764 70.43 4.83 23.08
C LYS A 764 70.77 4.51 21.62
N SER A 765 69.86 3.89 20.89
CA SER A 765 70.02 3.60 19.46
C SER A 765 69.70 4.78 18.53
N GLY A 766 69.33 5.95 19.10
CA GLY A 766 69.12 7.21 18.39
C GLY A 766 67.66 7.58 18.14
N ILE A 767 66.71 6.98 18.89
CA ILE A 767 65.27 7.21 18.74
C ILE A 767 64.73 7.79 20.04
N GLU A 768 64.68 9.12 20.12
CA GLU A 768 64.13 9.83 21.28
C GLU A 768 62.59 9.83 21.31
N SER A 769 61.93 9.58 20.17
CA SER A 769 60.45 9.52 20.05
C SER A 769 59.83 8.17 20.45
N ALA A 770 60.59 7.28 21.08
CA ALA A 770 60.07 6.00 21.55
C ALA A 770 59.25 6.19 22.84
N GLU A 771 58.02 5.68 22.87
CA GLU A 771 57.09 5.79 24.00
C GLU A 771 56.51 4.43 24.37
N ILE A 772 56.23 4.21 25.65
CA ILE A 772 55.58 2.97 26.13
C ILE A 772 54.06 3.12 25.97
N ILE A 773 53.45 2.28 25.14
CA ILE A 773 52.00 2.20 24.94
C ILE A 773 51.46 0.98 25.71
N GLY A 774 51.29 1.15 27.02
CA GLY A 774 50.86 0.09 27.95
C GLY A 774 51.99 -0.86 28.40
N ASP A 775 51.69 -1.87 29.20
CA ASP A 775 52.69 -2.60 30.01
C ASP A 775 53.73 -3.44 29.25
N ARG A 776 53.58 -3.64 27.94
CA ARG A 776 54.38 -4.57 27.12
C ARG A 776 54.68 -4.09 25.69
N LYS A 777 54.34 -2.85 25.34
CA LYS A 777 54.52 -2.33 23.98
C LYS A 777 55.31 -1.04 23.99
N ILE A 778 56.29 -0.96 23.12
CA ILE A 778 57.05 0.26 22.84
C ILE A 778 56.69 0.70 21.43
N PHE A 779 56.28 1.95 21.27
CA PHE A 779 55.98 2.58 20.01
C PHE A 779 57.11 3.52 19.62
N PHE A 780 57.48 3.56 18.36
CA PHE A 780 58.39 4.56 17.81
C PHE A 780 58.11 4.79 16.34
N ASP A 781 58.38 5.99 15.84
CA ASP A 781 58.09 6.39 14.45
C ASP A 781 58.79 5.50 13.40
N MET A 782 58.25 5.45 12.17
CA MET A 782 58.90 4.73 11.08
C MET A 782 60.25 5.37 10.70
N ILE A 783 61.32 4.57 10.72
CA ILE A 783 62.70 5.01 10.50
C ILE A 783 63.40 4.12 9.45
N GLU A 784 64.25 4.73 8.61
CA GLU A 784 65.01 4.03 7.56
C GLU A 784 66.05 3.03 8.10
N LYS A 785 66.59 3.25 9.31
CA LYS A 785 67.63 2.43 9.96
C LYS A 785 67.10 1.48 11.04
N ILE A 786 65.97 0.84 10.81
CA ILE A 786 65.39 -0.11 11.78
C ILE A 786 66.31 -1.27 12.17
N SER A 787 67.22 -1.66 11.27
CA SER A 787 68.20 -2.72 11.50
C SER A 787 69.11 -2.45 12.70
N CYS A 788 69.42 -1.19 13.00
CA CYS A 788 70.26 -0.83 14.15
C CYS A 788 69.52 -1.03 15.47
N VAL A 789 68.22 -0.69 15.49
CA VAL A 789 67.33 -0.84 16.65
C VAL A 789 67.12 -2.32 16.95
N LEU A 790 66.82 -3.12 15.93
CA LEU A 790 66.60 -4.55 16.08
C LEU A 790 67.85 -5.27 16.63
N LYS A 791 69.04 -4.90 16.15
CA LYS A 791 70.30 -5.41 16.69
C LYS A 791 70.51 -5.02 18.15
N ALA A 792 70.25 -3.77 18.51
CA ALA A 792 70.37 -3.30 19.89
C ALA A 792 69.41 -4.02 20.84
N VAL A 793 68.17 -4.28 20.40
CA VAL A 793 67.16 -5.05 21.16
C VAL A 793 67.54 -6.53 21.26
N GLU A 794 68.13 -7.11 20.21
CA GLU A 794 68.57 -8.50 20.23
C GLU A 794 69.82 -8.71 21.12
N GLU A 795 70.73 -7.75 21.14
CA GLU A 795 71.87 -7.73 22.07
C GLU A 795 71.42 -7.54 23.52
N SER A 796 70.43 -6.69 23.76
CA SER A 796 69.87 -6.45 25.10
C SER A 796 69.05 -7.63 25.63
N LYS A 797 68.66 -8.59 24.78
CA LYS A 797 67.99 -9.84 25.20
C LYS A 797 68.79 -10.59 26.28
N LYS A 798 70.13 -10.57 26.20
CA LYS A 798 71.02 -11.22 27.18
C LYS A 798 71.05 -10.50 28.53
N SER A 799 70.79 -9.19 28.56
CA SER A 799 70.86 -8.37 29.77
C SER A 799 69.50 -8.08 30.41
N THR A 800 68.41 -8.16 29.65
CA THR A 800 67.05 -7.75 30.08
C THR A 800 66.08 -8.91 30.29
N GLY A 801 66.42 -10.15 29.90
CA GLY A 801 65.71 -11.36 30.32
C GLY A 801 64.35 -11.62 29.65
N PHE A 802 63.96 -10.89 28.61
CA PHE A 802 62.70 -11.15 27.89
C PHE A 802 62.79 -12.38 26.96
N SER A 803 61.69 -13.13 26.80
CA SER A 803 61.67 -14.41 26.07
C SER A 803 61.73 -14.24 24.56
N SER A 804 60.90 -13.34 24.02
CA SER A 804 60.84 -13.00 22.61
C SER A 804 60.34 -11.56 22.42
N PHE A 805 60.57 -10.98 21.24
CA PHE A 805 59.96 -9.72 20.84
C PHE A 805 59.29 -9.91 19.47
N THR A 806 58.17 -9.24 19.26
CA THR A 806 57.49 -9.16 17.97
C THR A 806 57.45 -7.71 17.54
N LEU A 807 57.94 -7.43 16.34
CA LEU A 807 57.82 -6.12 15.72
C LEU A 807 56.63 -6.15 14.76
N SER A 808 55.64 -5.30 15.00
CA SER A 808 54.52 -5.06 14.10
C SER A 808 54.52 -3.62 13.62
N VAL A 809 54.11 -3.38 12.38
CA VAL A 809 53.79 -2.02 11.92
C VAL A 809 52.39 -1.69 12.42
N GLU A 810 52.19 -0.47 12.89
CA GLU A 810 50.87 0.01 13.26
C GLU A 810 49.90 -0.08 12.06
N HIS A 811 48.74 -0.71 12.27
CA HIS A 811 47.75 -0.84 11.21
C HIS A 811 47.05 0.51 11.00
N LEU A 812 46.51 0.75 9.80
CA LEU A 812 45.77 1.99 9.53
C LEU A 812 44.56 2.16 10.48
N GLU A 813 44.01 1.06 11.01
CA GLU A 813 42.93 1.12 12.02
C GLU A 813 43.39 1.72 13.34
N ASP A 814 44.61 1.41 13.80
CA ASP A 814 45.18 1.99 15.02
C ASP A 814 45.35 3.51 14.86
N VAL A 815 45.81 3.95 13.67
CA VAL A 815 45.93 5.37 13.31
C VAL A 815 44.56 6.05 13.27
N LEU A 816 43.56 5.38 12.70
CA LEU A 816 42.19 5.87 12.70
C LEU A 816 41.69 6.08 14.14
N MET A 817 41.99 5.14 15.05
CA MET A 817 41.62 5.29 16.46
C MET A 817 42.31 6.49 17.10
N LYS A 818 43.61 6.73 16.82
CA LYS A 818 44.31 7.96 17.26
C LYS A 818 43.59 9.23 16.80
N ILE A 819 43.21 9.31 15.52
CA ILE A 819 42.46 10.45 14.95
C ILE A 819 41.13 10.68 15.67
N LEU A 820 40.46 9.60 16.08
CA LEU A 820 39.18 9.68 16.77
C LEU A 820 39.35 10.04 18.27
N TYR A 821 40.40 9.56 18.94
CA TYR A 821 40.68 9.79 20.36
C TYR A 821 41.30 11.15 20.66
N ASP A 822 42.19 11.66 19.80
CA ASP A 822 42.79 13.00 19.95
C ASP A 822 41.73 14.12 20.01
N GLU A 823 40.50 13.85 19.57
CA GLU A 823 39.37 14.77 19.68
C GLU A 823 38.51 14.59 20.93
N GLU A 824 38.53 13.41 21.56
CA GLU A 824 37.85 13.22 22.84
C GLU A 824 38.65 13.81 23.99
N SER A 825 39.98 13.85 23.88
CA SER A 825 40.89 14.48 24.84
C SER A 825 40.99 16.00 24.69
N ASN A 826 40.73 16.56 23.50
CA ASN A 826 40.69 18.01 23.24
C ASN A 826 39.32 18.67 23.56
N LYS A 827 38.47 17.99 24.34
CA LYS A 827 37.22 18.51 24.91
C LYS A 827 37.31 18.53 26.43
#